data_AF-A0A9E8J467-F1
#
_entry.id   AF-A0A9E8J467-F1
#
_cell.length_a   1.000
_cell.length_b   1.000
_cell.length_c   1.000
_cell.angle_alpha   90.00
_cell.angle_beta   90.00
_cell.angle_gamma   90.00
#
_symmetry.space_group_name_H-M   'P 1'
#
loop_
_entity.id
_entity.type
_entity.pdbx_description
1 polymer ?
#
loop_
_entity_poly.entity_id
_entity_poly.type
_entity_poly.pdbx_seq_one_letter_code
_entity_poly.pdbx_strand_id
1 'polypeptide(L)'
;MATLRLDICYRPLRIGWIIKSGDFAAFRKVIKYTNALWGGKFNPIILVDRKDEYSKLIDLFRVDMIIPVGDCDNFKDFLKIYPYLIKPFFQDSIFIKGDGYSHPGSNVLDINNALIYLRDKPEWKKIKDYGVHYYTWAEEDPLADVFLSQLGDYPDKDEVGADYLESLRRTSEFTEISLDSAEPIPALTIDHPNISYLSHYGMKRHHGIDSGWQSPGFFVGSVTNLEDLVCHWNLRACNIPLWFIDPQYIDRYTDLLPAWEKAMHDIIASYRHEWDKEIAVWTRCEDIDEACKPVVESKLVRYHVSDETWNGRNVRAPMMYFGEASVLGVVSGEDSKPKVSFALSDKPFCNDTRFHQQHLVASVSIIGGLYSDKQHTFHAPYLPELNEFYARTMHFFYNKLRIEPERIGIVINATDHDSFLYGLPIEELLERIFDMAGYDARPSNAGLITKQLITRLNGIQGGRVFKIPGVRRLLKTYGHNKSITKKTALQTIGSKDPDRPDTNFNVHKDLYIEPRPIGEKLTPSAVFGYLVEKGLFRVGADLICPSCKMKSWIPLDSLKQKVVCDLCGHEHNVTRNLTDANEWHYRRSGILGVEKNAQGAVPVFLTLQQLDTNFHGGLHESMYSTSLDLTPNTDAAAPKCETDFVWIIPRAYPRKTVVILAECKDQGSITGNDVLNLKRVADALPRKRYKTFVILSKISPFTTDEIKTAKTLNNQYRQRAILLSANELEPYYIGEQTKDKADKELKWYSPEEMASSTARLYFSSEEVDEDSYETK
;
A
#
# COMPACT_ATOMS: atom_id res chain seq x y z
N MET A 1 -12.69 1.65 26.36
CA MET A 1 -11.89 2.33 25.32
C MET A 1 -11.57 1.30 24.26
N ALA A 2 -11.72 1.65 22.97
CA ALA A 2 -11.28 0.78 21.90
C ALA A 2 -9.75 0.72 21.87
N THR A 3 -9.19 -0.43 21.52
CA THR A 3 -7.74 -0.65 21.45
C THR A 3 -7.39 -1.33 20.14
N LEU A 4 -6.18 -1.05 19.65
CA LEU A 4 -5.63 -1.64 18.43
C LEU A 4 -4.28 -2.26 18.76
N ARG A 5 -3.92 -3.34 18.06
CA ARG A 5 -2.56 -3.87 18.12
C ARG A 5 -1.69 -3.13 17.12
N LEU A 6 -0.52 -2.67 17.55
CA LEU A 6 0.48 -2.06 16.69
C LEU A 6 1.76 -2.85 16.78
N ASP A 7 2.38 -3.11 15.64
CA ASP A 7 3.74 -3.62 15.57
C ASP A 7 4.64 -2.48 15.10
N ILE A 8 5.69 -2.20 15.87
CA ILE A 8 6.65 -1.12 15.66
C ILE A 8 7.98 -1.76 15.24
N CYS A 9 8.55 -1.32 14.13
CA CYS A 9 9.90 -1.66 13.72
C CYS A 9 10.78 -0.40 13.78
N TYR A 10 11.80 -0.41 14.62
CA TYR A 10 12.76 0.69 14.71
C TYR A 10 13.82 0.53 13.62
N ARG A 11 13.88 1.48 12.69
CA ARG A 11 14.84 1.47 11.58
C ARG A 11 15.59 2.81 11.48
N PRO A 12 16.79 2.83 10.90
CA PRO A 12 17.49 4.09 10.63
C PRO A 12 16.72 4.91 9.60
N LEU A 13 17.02 6.22 9.60
CA LEU A 13 16.67 7.09 8.49
C LEU A 13 17.50 6.71 7.26
N ARG A 14 16.84 6.60 6.12
CA ARG A 14 17.46 6.30 4.84
C ARG A 14 17.69 7.58 4.06
N ILE A 15 18.95 7.91 3.86
CA ILE A 15 19.39 9.13 3.17
C ILE A 15 19.69 8.80 1.72
N GLY A 16 19.06 9.52 0.78
CA GLY A 16 19.51 9.55 -0.60
C GLY A 16 20.58 10.63 -0.78
N TRP A 17 21.84 10.23 -0.89
CA TRP A 17 22.94 11.16 -1.13
C TRP A 17 22.98 11.56 -2.59
N ILE A 18 22.88 12.85 -2.87
CA ILE A 18 22.90 13.35 -4.26
C ILE A 18 24.26 13.93 -4.56
N ILE A 19 24.90 13.41 -5.61
CA ILE A 19 26.17 13.93 -6.13
C ILE A 19 26.04 14.10 -7.65
N LYS A 20 27.04 14.74 -8.26
CA LYS A 20 27.16 14.89 -9.72
C LYS A 20 28.07 13.79 -10.29
N SER A 21 27.81 13.30 -11.51
CA SER A 21 28.77 12.43 -12.19
C SER A 21 30.17 13.08 -12.27
N GLY A 22 31.20 12.27 -12.06
CA GLY A 22 32.60 12.70 -12.01
C GLY A 22 33.06 13.38 -10.70
N ASP A 23 32.17 13.62 -9.72
CA ASP A 23 32.56 14.24 -8.44
C ASP A 23 33.03 13.19 -7.40
N PHE A 24 34.28 12.74 -7.56
CA PHE A 24 34.92 11.79 -6.64
C PHE A 24 35.09 12.35 -5.22
N ALA A 25 35.26 13.66 -5.07
CA ALA A 25 35.38 14.29 -3.76
C ALA A 25 34.07 14.19 -2.97
N ALA A 26 32.94 14.46 -3.62
CA ALA A 26 31.62 14.27 -3.02
C ALA A 26 31.36 12.78 -2.71
N PHE A 27 31.76 11.86 -3.59
CA PHE A 27 31.66 10.42 -3.33
C PHE A 27 32.41 10.02 -2.04
N ARG A 28 33.70 10.36 -1.93
CA ARG A 28 34.52 10.04 -0.75
C ARG A 28 33.90 10.57 0.53
N LYS A 29 33.44 11.83 0.50
CA LYS A 29 32.75 12.47 1.62
C LYS A 29 31.48 11.74 2.02
N VAL A 30 30.65 11.35 1.05
CA VAL A 30 29.41 10.59 1.28
C VAL A 30 29.69 9.22 1.89
N ILE A 31 30.72 8.50 1.43
CA ILE A 31 31.09 7.21 2.01
C ILE A 31 31.53 7.36 3.47
N LYS A 32 32.37 8.36 3.77
CA LYS A 32 32.78 8.68 5.15
C LYS A 32 31.59 9.01 6.05
N TYR A 33 30.69 9.89 5.59
CA TYR A 33 29.46 10.24 6.30
C TYR A 33 28.60 9.04 6.60
N THR A 34 28.43 8.19 5.61
CA THR A 34 27.67 6.96 5.71
C THR A 34 28.27 6.00 6.74
N ASN A 35 29.59 5.83 6.77
CA ASN A 35 30.24 4.98 7.77
C ASN A 35 30.08 5.53 9.21
N ALA A 36 29.94 6.84 9.39
CA ALA A 36 29.68 7.46 10.68
C ALA A 36 28.22 7.31 11.17
N LEU A 37 27.29 6.89 10.31
CA LEU A 37 25.87 6.71 10.65
C LEU A 37 25.53 5.25 10.92
N TRP A 38 24.72 4.99 11.95
CA TRP A 38 24.24 3.64 12.23
C TRP A 38 23.11 3.26 11.28
N GLY A 39 23.39 2.27 10.43
CA GLY A 39 22.59 1.88 9.26
C GLY A 39 23.01 2.58 7.97
N GLY A 40 24.09 3.38 8.00
CA GLY A 40 24.49 4.19 6.87
C GLY A 40 24.78 3.38 5.61
N LYS A 41 25.36 2.17 5.71
CA LYS A 41 25.61 1.26 4.56
C LYS A 41 24.41 1.12 3.60
N PHE A 42 23.20 1.28 4.10
CA PHE A 42 21.96 1.14 3.33
C PHE A 42 21.43 2.46 2.73
N ASN A 43 22.24 3.52 2.77
CA ASN A 43 21.96 4.79 2.13
C ASN A 43 22.45 4.77 0.67
N PRO A 44 21.57 4.95 -0.33
CA PRO A 44 21.98 5.00 -1.72
C PRO A 44 22.70 6.30 -2.06
N ILE A 45 23.56 6.21 -3.09
CA ILE A 45 24.16 7.36 -3.77
C ILE A 45 23.46 7.51 -5.11
N ILE A 46 23.04 8.74 -5.43
CA ILE A 46 22.19 9.05 -6.57
C ILE A 46 22.86 10.16 -7.38
N LEU A 47 23.06 9.89 -8.67
CA LEU A 47 23.63 10.84 -9.63
C LEU A 47 22.54 11.76 -10.17
N VAL A 48 22.67 13.07 -9.90
CA VAL A 48 21.64 14.09 -10.21
C VAL A 48 21.38 14.25 -11.71
N ASP A 49 22.36 13.93 -12.54
CA ASP A 49 22.39 14.07 -13.99
C ASP A 49 21.95 12.80 -14.75
N ARG A 50 21.58 11.73 -14.03
CA ARG A 50 21.10 10.45 -14.59
C ARG A 50 19.59 10.25 -14.37
N LYS A 51 18.76 10.92 -15.17
CA LYS A 51 17.30 10.99 -14.95
C LYS A 51 16.57 9.65 -14.86
N ASP A 52 16.87 8.75 -15.80
CA ASP A 52 16.19 7.46 -15.86
C ASP A 52 16.60 6.53 -14.71
N GLU A 53 17.81 6.72 -14.17
CA GLU A 53 18.35 5.95 -13.04
C GLU A 53 17.93 6.54 -11.69
N TYR A 54 18.08 7.85 -11.46
CA TYR A 54 17.81 8.46 -10.15
C TYR A 54 16.36 8.26 -9.70
N SER A 55 15.41 8.33 -10.63
CA SER A 55 13.99 8.25 -10.29
C SER A 55 13.61 6.84 -9.81
N LYS A 56 14.27 5.82 -10.36
CA LYS A 56 14.10 4.41 -9.98
C LYS A 56 14.80 4.13 -8.65
N LEU A 57 16.00 4.65 -8.44
CA LEU A 57 16.73 4.51 -7.17
C LEU A 57 15.96 5.13 -6.00
N ILE A 58 15.38 6.33 -6.17
CA ILE A 58 14.57 6.98 -5.12
C ILE A 58 13.38 6.10 -4.72
N ASP A 59 12.68 5.50 -5.67
CA ASP A 59 11.55 4.60 -5.37
C ASP A 59 11.99 3.25 -4.81
N LEU A 60 13.07 2.67 -5.36
CA LEU A 60 13.59 1.39 -4.92
C LEU A 60 13.98 1.45 -3.45
N PHE A 61 14.78 2.47 -3.11
CA PHE A 61 15.28 2.66 -1.76
C PHE A 61 14.24 3.26 -0.84
N ARG A 62 13.23 3.98 -1.35
CA ARG A 62 12.20 4.65 -0.54
C ARG A 62 12.87 5.55 0.50
N VAL A 63 13.74 6.44 0.00
CA VAL A 63 14.53 7.33 0.86
C VAL A 63 13.61 8.20 1.73
N ASP A 64 14.00 8.46 2.97
CA ASP A 64 13.26 9.32 3.89
C ASP A 64 13.54 10.81 3.67
N MET A 65 14.73 11.09 3.14
CA MET A 65 15.21 12.43 2.82
C MET A 65 16.32 12.37 1.79
N ILE A 66 16.56 13.50 1.16
CA ILE A 66 17.59 13.69 0.15
C ILE A 66 18.57 14.75 0.63
N ILE A 67 19.87 14.48 0.49
CA ILE A 67 20.92 15.40 0.90
C ILE A 67 21.95 15.56 -0.23
N PRO A 68 22.03 16.74 -0.84
CA PRO A 68 23.06 17.03 -1.83
C PRO A 68 24.43 17.21 -1.16
N VAL A 69 25.47 16.70 -1.82
CA VAL A 69 26.87 16.84 -1.41
C VAL A 69 27.70 17.25 -2.62
N GLY A 70 28.58 18.24 -2.42
CA GLY A 70 29.35 18.88 -3.50
C GLY A 70 28.70 20.18 -3.97
N ASP A 71 29.26 20.76 -5.03
CA ASP A 71 28.79 22.01 -5.63
C ASP A 71 28.15 21.74 -6.99
N CYS A 72 26.84 21.90 -7.10
CA CYS A 72 26.11 21.73 -8.35
C CYS A 72 24.92 22.67 -8.44
N ASP A 73 24.86 23.48 -9.50
CA ASP A 73 23.77 24.42 -9.76
C ASP A 73 22.40 23.72 -9.86
N ASN A 74 22.39 22.47 -10.32
CA ASN A 74 21.17 21.69 -10.56
C ASN A 74 20.47 21.20 -9.28
N PHE A 75 21.11 21.27 -8.10
CA PHE A 75 20.53 20.72 -6.87
C PHE A 75 19.21 21.41 -6.48
N LYS A 76 19.10 22.73 -6.67
CA LYS A 76 17.87 23.46 -6.31
C LYS A 76 16.68 23.02 -7.14
N ASP A 77 16.87 22.78 -8.43
CA ASP A 77 15.79 22.34 -9.32
C ASP A 77 15.48 20.85 -9.11
N PHE A 78 16.49 20.03 -8.82
CA PHE A 78 16.29 18.63 -8.45
C PHE A 78 15.42 18.46 -7.20
N LEU A 79 15.68 19.24 -6.14
CA LEU A 79 14.89 19.16 -4.90
C LEU A 79 13.41 19.52 -5.11
N LYS A 80 13.08 20.41 -6.07
CA LYS A 80 11.69 20.75 -6.42
C LYS A 80 10.92 19.60 -7.06
N ILE A 81 11.60 18.60 -7.61
CA ILE A 81 10.97 17.39 -8.19
C ILE A 81 10.42 16.49 -7.08
N TYR A 82 11.01 16.56 -5.87
CA TYR A 82 10.71 15.70 -4.74
C TYR A 82 10.28 16.49 -3.49
N PRO A 83 9.26 17.37 -3.59
CA PRO A 83 8.87 18.25 -2.48
C PRO A 83 8.35 17.46 -1.26
N TYR A 84 7.92 16.21 -1.49
CA TYR A 84 7.41 15.31 -0.46
C TYR A 84 8.50 14.66 0.41
N LEU A 85 9.78 14.75 0.04
CA LEU A 85 10.92 14.25 0.83
C LEU A 85 11.41 15.32 1.81
N ILE A 86 10.48 15.71 2.70
CA ILE A 86 10.64 16.81 3.67
C ILE A 86 11.71 16.45 4.70
N LYS A 87 12.68 17.32 4.94
CA LYS A 87 13.69 17.08 5.99
C LYS A 87 13.06 17.15 7.40
N PRO A 88 13.38 16.21 8.30
CA PRO A 88 12.73 16.13 9.61
C PRO A 88 13.31 17.06 10.68
N PHE A 89 14.44 17.73 10.41
CA PHE A 89 15.18 18.55 11.37
C PHE A 89 15.32 20.01 10.91
N PHE A 90 15.55 20.92 11.87
CA PHE A 90 15.55 22.38 11.65
C PHE A 90 16.83 22.92 10.99
N GLN A 91 17.99 22.31 11.26
CA GLN A 91 19.25 22.66 10.62
C GLN A 91 19.50 21.69 9.48
N ASP A 92 19.70 22.18 8.25
CA ASP A 92 19.83 21.37 7.03
C ASP A 92 21.03 20.39 6.99
N SER A 93 21.76 20.22 8.10
CA SER A 93 22.94 19.38 8.24
C SER A 93 22.66 18.08 9.03
N ILE A 94 23.34 17.01 8.63
CA ILE A 94 23.35 15.75 9.40
C ILE A 94 24.18 15.89 10.66
N PHE A 95 25.40 16.43 10.51
CA PHE A 95 26.31 16.67 11.61
C PHE A 95 26.25 18.14 12.04
N ILE A 96 26.34 18.37 13.34
CA ILE A 96 26.32 19.68 13.98
C ILE A 96 27.67 19.82 14.69
N LYS A 97 28.49 20.80 14.29
CA LYS A 97 29.83 21.00 14.88
C LYS A 97 29.80 21.43 16.35
N GLY A 98 28.64 21.86 16.85
CA GLY A 98 28.53 22.53 18.13
C GLY A 98 29.11 23.95 18.10
N ASP A 99 28.96 24.67 19.19
CA ASP A 99 29.52 25.99 19.44
C ASP A 99 29.94 26.11 20.91
N GLY A 100 30.25 27.32 21.39
CA GLY A 100 30.63 27.52 22.80
C GLY A 100 29.53 27.12 23.82
N TYR A 101 28.29 26.88 23.37
CA TYR A 101 27.13 26.57 24.20
C TYR A 101 26.49 25.21 23.90
N SER A 102 26.81 24.60 22.75
CA SER A 102 26.25 23.32 22.30
C SER A 102 27.36 22.35 21.91
N HIS A 103 27.22 21.10 22.37
CA HIS A 103 28.19 20.06 22.03
C HIS A 103 28.00 19.64 20.56
N PRO A 104 29.08 19.23 19.88
CA PRO A 104 28.96 18.59 18.59
C PRO A 104 28.02 17.37 18.66
N GLY A 105 27.27 17.13 17.60
CA GLY A 105 26.27 16.08 17.56
C GLY A 105 25.85 15.69 16.15
N SER A 106 24.90 14.75 16.08
CA SER A 106 24.30 14.31 14.83
C SER A 106 22.78 14.37 14.96
N ASN A 107 22.10 14.82 13.90
CA ASN A 107 20.65 14.75 13.78
C ASN A 107 20.16 13.33 13.47
N VAL A 108 21.03 12.43 13.01
CA VAL A 108 20.70 11.04 12.66
C VAL A 108 21.47 10.10 13.58
N LEU A 109 20.86 8.95 13.91
CA LEU A 109 21.48 7.92 14.74
C LEU A 109 22.88 7.55 14.20
N ASP A 110 23.91 7.72 15.03
CA ASP A 110 25.31 7.58 14.64
C ASP A 110 26.02 6.39 15.34
N ILE A 111 27.27 6.13 14.95
CA ILE A 111 28.05 5.02 15.52
C ILE A 111 28.35 5.20 17.01
N ASN A 112 28.41 6.43 17.52
CA ASN A 112 28.57 6.61 18.97
C ASN A 112 27.38 6.01 19.73
N ASN A 113 26.15 6.21 19.25
CA ASN A 113 24.97 5.57 19.84
C ASN A 113 25.08 4.04 19.79
N ALA A 114 25.47 3.50 18.62
CA ALA A 114 25.64 2.06 18.42
C ALA A 114 26.66 1.46 19.42
N LEU A 115 27.87 2.04 19.49
CA LEU A 115 28.95 1.58 20.36
C LEU A 115 28.54 1.59 21.84
N ILE A 116 27.85 2.64 22.27
CA ILE A 116 27.36 2.75 23.66
C ILE A 116 26.23 1.76 23.94
N TYR A 117 25.28 1.61 23.02
CA TYR A 117 24.18 0.67 23.17
C TYR A 117 24.65 -0.79 23.22
N LEU A 118 25.63 -1.12 22.38
CA LEU A 118 26.16 -2.47 22.25
C LEU A 118 27.19 -2.80 23.33
N ARG A 119 27.83 -1.80 23.96
CA ARG A 119 28.98 -1.98 24.86
C ARG A 119 28.82 -3.12 25.87
N ASP A 120 27.63 -3.19 26.49
CA ASP A 120 27.35 -4.10 27.60
C ASP A 120 26.61 -5.37 27.14
N LYS A 121 26.51 -5.59 25.82
CA LYS A 121 25.80 -6.73 25.21
C LYS A 121 26.73 -7.87 24.78
N PRO A 122 26.29 -9.14 24.86
CA PRO A 122 27.07 -10.30 24.42
C PRO A 122 27.55 -10.20 22.96
N GLU A 123 26.76 -9.59 22.10
CA GLU A 123 27.06 -9.37 20.69
C GLU A 123 28.30 -8.49 20.50
N TRP A 124 28.56 -7.52 21.37
CA TRP A 124 29.75 -6.68 21.30
C TRP A 124 30.99 -7.41 21.78
N LYS A 125 30.85 -8.28 22.79
CA LYS A 125 31.94 -9.15 23.23
C LYS A 125 32.45 -10.01 22.07
N LYS A 126 31.54 -10.59 21.26
CA LYS A 126 31.93 -11.35 20.07
C LYS A 126 32.77 -10.52 19.09
N ILE A 127 32.38 -9.28 18.81
CA ILE A 127 33.19 -8.39 17.94
C ILE A 127 34.59 -8.18 18.52
N LYS A 128 34.69 -7.93 19.83
CA LYS A 128 35.99 -7.77 20.47
C LYS A 128 36.85 -9.04 20.40
N ASP A 129 36.22 -10.21 20.57
CA ASP A 129 36.89 -11.50 20.47
C ASP A 129 37.38 -11.78 19.04
N TYR A 130 36.67 -11.32 18.01
CA TYR A 130 37.13 -11.36 16.60
C TYR A 130 38.25 -10.35 16.32
N GLY A 131 38.30 -9.24 17.05
CA GLY A 131 39.25 -8.14 16.82
C GLY A 131 38.81 -7.20 15.71
N VAL A 132 38.74 -5.89 16.01
CA VAL A 132 38.39 -4.85 15.03
C VAL A 132 39.66 -4.39 14.33
N HIS A 133 39.64 -4.28 13.00
CA HIS A 133 40.76 -3.77 12.21
C HIS A 133 40.42 -2.42 11.57
N TYR A 134 41.35 -1.49 11.67
CA TYR A 134 41.34 -0.20 10.98
C TYR A 134 42.39 -0.22 9.88
N TYR A 135 41.95 -0.03 8.64
CA TYR A 135 42.82 -0.08 7.48
C TYR A 135 43.15 1.32 7.01
N THR A 136 44.42 1.57 6.69
CA THR A 136 44.90 2.82 6.10
C THR A 136 45.58 2.55 4.76
N TRP A 137 45.56 3.51 3.86
CA TRP A 137 46.18 3.43 2.53
C TRP A 137 46.68 4.81 2.10
N ALA A 138 47.58 4.85 1.13
CA ALA A 138 48.03 6.10 0.52
C ALA A 138 46.89 6.74 -0.30
N GLU A 139 46.78 8.08 -0.29
CA GLU A 139 45.75 8.79 -1.06
C GLU A 139 45.88 8.55 -2.58
N GLU A 140 47.10 8.28 -3.03
CA GLU A 140 47.46 8.01 -4.42
C GLU A 140 47.30 6.53 -4.81
N ASP A 141 46.93 5.63 -3.88
CA ASP A 141 46.67 4.23 -4.24
C ASP A 141 45.51 4.19 -5.26
N PRO A 142 45.68 3.53 -6.42
CA PRO A 142 44.63 3.44 -7.44
C PRO A 142 43.33 2.81 -6.93
N LEU A 143 43.39 2.00 -5.86
CA LEU A 143 42.24 1.34 -5.24
C LEU A 143 41.70 2.10 -4.01
N ALA A 144 42.18 3.32 -3.71
CA ALA A 144 41.79 4.08 -2.53
C ALA A 144 40.26 4.25 -2.38
N ASP A 145 39.54 4.52 -3.47
CA ASP A 145 38.07 4.66 -3.46
C ASP A 145 37.36 3.31 -3.26
N VAL A 146 37.94 2.22 -3.74
CA VAL A 146 37.45 0.86 -3.48
C VAL A 146 37.64 0.51 -2.01
N PHE A 147 38.83 0.76 -1.44
CA PHE A 147 39.10 0.53 -0.02
C PHE A 147 38.19 1.36 0.87
N LEU A 148 37.97 2.64 0.53
CA LEU A 148 37.04 3.50 1.24
C LEU A 148 35.61 2.91 1.23
N SER A 149 35.14 2.42 0.09
CA SER A 149 33.82 1.81 -0.02
C SER A 149 33.72 0.48 0.74
N GLN A 150 34.78 -0.34 0.75
CA GLN A 150 34.75 -1.70 1.30
C GLN A 150 35.07 -1.77 2.79
N LEU A 151 36.13 -1.09 3.20
CA LEU A 151 36.71 -1.16 4.54
C LEU A 151 36.25 0.01 5.43
N GLY A 152 35.93 1.14 4.79
CA GLY A 152 35.37 2.31 5.44
C GLY A 152 36.41 3.21 6.11
N ASP A 153 36.04 4.47 6.27
CA ASP A 153 36.76 5.51 7.02
C ASP A 153 35.73 6.51 7.57
N TYR A 154 36.13 7.32 8.55
CA TYR A 154 35.29 8.34 9.19
C TYR A 154 35.56 9.75 8.63
N PRO A 155 34.58 10.66 8.72
CA PRO A 155 34.79 12.07 8.36
C PRO A 155 35.74 12.77 9.32
N ASP A 156 36.36 13.85 8.86
CA ASP A 156 37.26 14.65 9.68
C ASP A 156 36.52 15.31 10.85
N LYS A 157 37.11 15.28 12.04
CA LYS A 157 36.59 15.95 13.23
C LYS A 157 36.35 17.45 12.99
N ASP A 158 37.23 18.13 12.25
CA ASP A 158 37.05 19.55 11.95
C ASP A 158 35.86 19.80 11.02
N GLU A 159 35.44 18.78 10.27
CA GLU A 159 34.29 18.82 9.39
C GLU A 159 32.96 18.54 10.10
N VAL A 160 32.92 17.57 11.02
CA VAL A 160 31.66 17.12 11.66
C VAL A 160 31.59 17.41 13.17
N GLY A 161 32.66 17.90 13.77
CA GLY A 161 32.83 18.22 15.19
C GLY A 161 33.07 17.01 16.10
N ALA A 162 32.64 15.81 15.70
CA ALA A 162 32.83 14.56 16.43
C ALA A 162 34.02 13.75 15.89
N ASP A 163 34.83 13.19 16.79
CA ASP A 163 35.94 12.30 16.47
C ASP A 163 35.51 10.83 16.61
N TYR A 164 34.99 10.26 15.52
CA TYR A 164 34.46 8.90 15.50
C TYR A 164 35.56 7.84 15.66
N LEU A 165 36.77 8.09 15.16
CA LEU A 165 37.90 7.17 15.30
C LEU A 165 38.37 7.10 16.75
N GLU A 166 38.49 8.25 17.43
CA GLU A 166 38.81 8.30 18.85
C GLU A 166 37.72 7.66 19.72
N SER A 167 36.45 7.84 19.38
CA SER A 167 35.34 7.12 20.04
C SER A 167 35.47 5.60 19.90
N LEU A 168 35.86 5.12 18.72
CA LEU A 168 36.12 3.69 18.50
C LEU A 168 37.30 3.21 19.34
N ARG A 169 38.43 3.93 19.37
CA ARG A 169 39.61 3.63 20.21
C ARG A 169 39.25 3.46 21.68
N ARG A 170 38.36 4.31 22.20
CA ARG A 170 37.93 4.28 23.62
C ARG A 170 37.01 3.09 23.96
N THR A 171 36.34 2.52 22.96
CA THR A 171 35.29 1.50 23.17
C THR A 171 35.74 0.09 22.76
N SER A 172 36.70 -0.01 21.83
CA SER A 172 37.35 -1.23 21.39
C SER A 172 38.83 -1.00 21.16
N GLU A 173 39.67 -1.95 21.55
CA GLU A 173 41.00 -2.06 20.98
C GLU A 173 40.82 -2.44 19.49
N PHE A 174 41.59 -1.79 18.61
CA PHE A 174 41.64 -2.15 17.21
C PHE A 174 43.09 -2.23 16.73
N THR A 175 43.32 -3.07 15.73
CA THR A 175 44.61 -3.18 15.07
C THR A 175 44.62 -2.27 13.85
N GLU A 176 45.62 -1.39 13.77
CA GLU A 176 45.84 -0.56 12.59
C GLU A 176 46.73 -1.30 11.58
N ILE A 177 46.28 -1.39 10.33
CA ILE A 177 46.97 -2.10 9.25
C ILE A 177 47.06 -1.18 8.04
N SER A 178 48.30 -0.89 7.61
CA SER A 178 48.53 -0.11 6.39
C SER A 178 48.60 -1.04 5.18
N LEU A 179 47.81 -0.73 4.15
CA LEU A 179 47.79 -1.44 2.87
C LEU A 179 48.79 -0.79 1.92
N ASP A 180 49.76 -1.57 1.45
CA ASP A 180 50.74 -1.11 0.48
C ASP A 180 50.17 -1.16 -0.95
N SER A 181 50.38 -0.08 -1.70
CA SER A 181 49.95 0.05 -3.10
C SER A 181 50.59 -0.95 -4.07
N ALA A 182 51.74 -1.52 -3.71
CA ALA A 182 52.49 -2.47 -4.54
C ALA A 182 52.24 -3.94 -4.18
N GLU A 183 51.66 -4.22 -3.00
CA GLU A 183 51.47 -5.58 -2.50
C GLU A 183 50.03 -6.09 -2.72
N PRO A 184 49.81 -7.41 -2.81
CA PRO A 184 48.48 -8.00 -2.81
C PRO A 184 47.65 -7.58 -1.59
N ILE A 185 46.34 -7.42 -1.78
CA ILE A 185 45.38 -7.11 -0.72
C ILE A 185 45.29 -8.32 0.20
N PRO A 186 45.65 -8.18 1.50
CA PRO A 186 45.66 -9.31 2.41
C PRO A 186 44.27 -9.91 2.65
N ALA A 187 44.16 -11.24 2.70
CA ALA A 187 42.91 -11.94 2.99
C ALA A 187 42.29 -11.55 4.36
N LEU A 188 43.11 -11.12 5.33
CA LEU A 188 42.65 -10.65 6.64
C LEU A 188 41.68 -9.45 6.55
N THR A 189 41.62 -8.76 5.41
CA THR A 189 40.68 -7.64 5.16
C THR A 189 39.21 -8.06 5.22
N ILE A 190 38.91 -9.34 5.03
CA ILE A 190 37.56 -9.91 5.11
C ILE A 190 37.33 -10.77 6.36
N ASP A 191 38.38 -11.11 7.10
CA ASP A 191 38.32 -11.96 8.30
C ASP A 191 37.89 -11.19 9.56
N HIS A 192 38.12 -9.87 9.58
CA HIS A 192 37.91 -9.03 10.75
C HIS A 192 36.90 -7.90 10.52
N PRO A 193 36.04 -7.59 11.50
CA PRO A 193 35.20 -6.39 11.49
C PRO A 193 36.01 -5.11 11.24
N ASN A 194 35.55 -4.28 10.30
CA ASN A 194 36.13 -2.98 9.96
C ASN A 194 35.10 -1.85 10.12
N ILE A 195 35.48 -0.60 9.80
CA ILE A 195 34.60 0.58 9.93
C ILE A 195 33.30 0.39 9.12
N SER A 196 33.38 -0.08 7.87
CA SER A 196 32.20 -0.33 7.04
C SER A 196 31.28 -1.40 7.67
N TYR A 197 31.85 -2.43 8.29
CA TYR A 197 31.10 -3.46 9.00
C TYR A 197 30.34 -2.90 10.22
N LEU A 198 31.00 -2.09 11.04
CA LEU A 198 30.39 -1.49 12.23
C LEU A 198 29.16 -0.63 11.90
N SER A 199 29.15 0.00 10.72
CA SER A 199 28.04 0.85 10.29
C SER A 199 26.68 0.16 10.22
N HIS A 200 26.62 -1.17 10.12
CA HIS A 200 25.36 -1.91 10.01
C HIS A 200 25.23 -3.06 11.01
N TYR A 201 26.15 -3.13 11.98
CA TYR A 201 26.12 -4.19 12.98
C TYR A 201 24.88 -4.09 13.89
N GLY A 202 24.38 -5.23 14.33
CA GLY A 202 23.17 -5.33 15.16
C GLY A 202 21.86 -5.13 14.40
N MET A 203 21.91 -4.87 13.09
CA MET A 203 20.73 -4.73 12.26
C MET A 203 20.32 -6.05 11.63
N LYS A 204 19.01 -6.20 11.38
CA LYS A 204 18.43 -7.34 10.69
C LYS A 204 17.61 -6.86 9.49
N ARG A 205 17.42 -7.76 8.53
CA ARG A 205 16.48 -7.54 7.42
C ARG A 205 15.07 -7.86 7.90
N HIS A 206 14.14 -6.94 7.67
CA HIS A 206 12.73 -7.16 7.98
C HIS A 206 12.13 -8.21 7.02
N HIS A 207 11.34 -9.13 7.58
CA HIS A 207 10.79 -10.29 6.86
C HIS A 207 9.74 -9.94 5.80
N GLY A 208 9.07 -8.79 5.93
CA GLY A 208 8.01 -8.34 5.02
C GLY A 208 8.47 -7.85 3.63
N ILE A 209 9.75 -7.99 3.26
CA ILE A 209 10.27 -7.60 1.95
C ILE A 209 10.97 -8.80 1.31
N ASP A 210 10.36 -9.38 0.28
CA ASP A 210 10.98 -10.48 -0.47
C ASP A 210 12.31 -10.05 -1.09
N SER A 211 13.18 -11.02 -1.33
CA SER A 211 14.42 -10.85 -2.09
C SER A 211 14.15 -10.75 -3.59
N GLY A 212 14.88 -9.85 -4.24
CA GLY A 212 15.15 -9.95 -5.68
C GLY A 212 16.40 -10.80 -5.91
N TRP A 213 17.12 -10.53 -7.00
CA TRP A 213 18.49 -10.99 -7.23
C TRP A 213 19.36 -10.57 -6.05
N GLN A 214 19.97 -11.57 -5.40
CA GLN A 214 20.71 -11.40 -4.15
C GLN A 214 21.99 -12.24 -4.12
N SER A 215 22.38 -12.83 -5.27
CA SER A 215 23.57 -13.66 -5.36
C SER A 215 24.81 -12.85 -4.97
N PRO A 216 25.54 -13.25 -3.91
CA PRO A 216 26.78 -12.60 -3.54
C PRO A 216 27.87 -12.87 -4.57
N GLY A 217 28.97 -12.13 -4.49
CA GLY A 217 30.13 -12.39 -5.35
C GLY A 217 30.94 -11.14 -5.64
N PHE A 218 31.09 -10.83 -6.92
CA PHE A 218 32.00 -9.80 -7.39
C PHE A 218 31.26 -8.75 -8.21
N PHE A 219 31.71 -7.50 -8.09
CA PHE A 219 31.39 -6.45 -9.02
C PHE A 219 32.65 -6.13 -9.84
N VAL A 220 32.55 -6.20 -11.16
CA VAL A 220 33.67 -5.93 -12.07
C VAL A 220 33.40 -4.63 -12.80
N GLY A 221 34.30 -3.66 -12.63
CA GLY A 221 34.20 -2.32 -13.22
C GLY A 221 35.54 -1.57 -13.14
N SER A 222 35.56 -0.28 -13.47
CA SER A 222 36.77 0.54 -13.38
C SER A 222 36.73 1.48 -12.17
N VAL A 223 37.83 1.57 -11.42
CA VAL A 223 38.00 2.55 -10.33
C VAL A 223 38.04 3.99 -10.82
N THR A 224 38.36 4.21 -12.10
CA THR A 224 38.35 5.55 -12.72
C THR A 224 36.97 5.99 -13.17
N ASN A 225 35.97 5.10 -13.09
CA ASN A 225 34.59 5.36 -13.47
C ASN A 225 33.70 5.48 -12.22
N LEU A 226 33.26 6.70 -11.91
CA LEU A 226 32.47 6.95 -10.71
C LEU A 226 31.13 6.19 -10.72
N GLU A 227 30.51 6.04 -11.89
CA GLU A 227 29.27 5.28 -12.05
C GLU A 227 29.41 3.81 -11.64
N ASP A 228 30.57 3.21 -11.87
CA ASP A 228 30.85 1.82 -11.46
C ASP A 228 30.95 1.72 -9.93
N LEU A 229 31.65 2.65 -9.29
CA LEU A 229 31.76 2.74 -7.83
C LEU A 229 30.39 2.99 -7.16
N VAL A 230 29.60 3.92 -7.71
CA VAL A 230 28.25 4.23 -7.22
C VAL A 230 27.31 3.04 -7.42
N CYS A 231 27.39 2.35 -8.56
CA CYS A 231 26.60 1.16 -8.83
C CYS A 231 26.93 0.03 -7.85
N HIS A 232 28.22 -0.25 -7.64
CA HIS A 232 28.70 -1.21 -6.65
C HIS A 232 28.20 -0.86 -5.25
N TRP A 233 28.32 0.40 -4.84
CA TRP A 233 27.81 0.86 -3.56
C TRP A 233 26.30 0.62 -3.42
N ASN A 234 25.51 0.98 -4.41
CA ASN A 234 24.06 0.81 -4.38
C ASN A 234 23.62 -0.66 -4.34
N LEU A 235 24.34 -1.57 -5.02
CA LEU A 235 24.10 -3.01 -4.88
C LEU A 235 24.42 -3.49 -3.45
N ARG A 236 25.52 -3.02 -2.84
CA ARG A 236 25.84 -3.30 -1.44
C ARG A 236 24.82 -2.71 -0.48
N ALA A 237 24.27 -1.54 -0.78
CA ALA A 237 23.17 -0.92 -0.03
C ALA A 237 21.84 -1.69 -0.16
N CYS A 238 21.71 -2.53 -1.19
CA CYS A 238 20.66 -3.55 -1.29
C CYS A 238 20.95 -4.82 -0.47
N ASN A 239 22.00 -4.79 0.37
CA ASN A 239 22.48 -5.89 1.20
C ASN A 239 22.97 -7.10 0.37
N ILE A 240 23.53 -6.84 -0.81
CA ILE A 240 24.20 -7.85 -1.64
C ILE A 240 25.70 -7.82 -1.30
N PRO A 241 26.28 -8.92 -0.76
CA PRO A 241 27.71 -8.99 -0.47
C PRO A 241 28.54 -9.02 -1.77
N LEU A 242 29.24 -7.92 -2.07
CA LEU A 242 30.04 -7.79 -3.28
C LEU A 242 31.44 -7.23 -2.99
N TRP A 243 32.46 -7.89 -3.52
CA TRP A 243 33.80 -7.31 -3.63
C TRP A 243 33.99 -6.59 -4.98
N PHE A 244 34.68 -5.44 -5.00
CA PHE A 244 34.92 -4.70 -6.25
C PHE A 244 36.24 -5.15 -6.85
N ILE A 245 36.24 -5.51 -8.13
CA ILE A 245 37.42 -5.89 -8.89
C ILE A 245 37.58 -4.90 -10.04
N ASP A 246 38.74 -4.24 -10.09
CA ASP A 246 39.22 -3.59 -11.30
C ASP A 246 40.21 -4.53 -12.03
N PRO A 247 39.87 -5.02 -13.23
CA PRO A 247 40.75 -5.89 -14.00
C PRO A 247 42.14 -5.29 -14.29
N GLN A 248 42.26 -3.96 -14.31
CA GLN A 248 43.55 -3.28 -14.51
C GLN A 248 44.56 -3.58 -13.40
N TYR A 249 44.08 -3.86 -12.18
CA TYR A 249 44.91 -4.07 -10.99
C TYR A 249 44.75 -5.49 -10.45
N ILE A 250 44.47 -6.48 -11.32
CA ILE A 250 44.11 -7.84 -10.91
C ILE A 250 45.16 -8.52 -10.01
N ASP A 251 46.44 -8.20 -10.19
CA ASP A 251 47.54 -8.72 -9.38
C ASP A 251 47.42 -8.31 -7.90
N ARG A 252 46.76 -7.17 -7.60
CA ARG A 252 46.47 -6.77 -6.22
C ARG A 252 45.47 -7.72 -5.55
N TYR A 253 44.70 -8.51 -6.30
CA TYR A 253 43.62 -9.35 -5.75
C TYR A 253 44.00 -10.82 -5.58
N THR A 254 45.25 -11.22 -5.89
CA THR A 254 45.68 -12.64 -5.91
C THR A 254 45.39 -13.39 -4.60
N ASP A 255 45.63 -12.76 -3.44
CA ASP A 255 45.37 -13.39 -2.14
C ASP A 255 43.90 -13.29 -1.72
N LEU A 256 43.21 -12.23 -2.16
CA LEU A 256 41.85 -11.92 -1.73
C LEU A 256 40.78 -12.71 -2.49
N LEU A 257 40.93 -12.91 -3.80
CA LEU A 257 39.91 -13.59 -4.61
C LEU A 257 39.57 -14.98 -4.07
N PRO A 258 40.54 -15.88 -3.81
CA PRO A 258 40.22 -17.21 -3.31
C PRO A 258 39.59 -17.18 -1.90
N ALA A 259 40.03 -16.23 -1.06
CA ALA A 259 39.50 -16.06 0.29
C ALA A 259 38.04 -15.58 0.28
N TRP A 260 37.72 -14.59 -0.57
CA TRP A 260 36.37 -14.08 -0.73
C TRP A 260 35.44 -15.09 -1.37
N GLU A 261 35.89 -15.79 -2.42
CA GLU A 261 35.13 -16.86 -3.08
C GLU A 261 34.71 -17.93 -2.07
N LYS A 262 35.66 -18.41 -1.26
CA LYS A 262 35.39 -19.36 -0.18
C LYS A 262 34.36 -18.80 0.82
N ALA A 263 34.53 -17.55 1.27
CA ALA A 263 33.59 -16.93 2.21
C ALA A 263 32.17 -16.83 1.62
N MET A 264 32.03 -16.53 0.33
CA MET A 264 30.72 -16.45 -0.33
C MET A 264 30.10 -17.84 -0.50
N HIS A 265 30.89 -18.87 -0.81
CA HIS A 265 30.40 -20.25 -0.82
C HIS A 265 29.88 -20.71 0.54
N ASP A 266 30.58 -20.36 1.63
CA ASP A 266 30.15 -20.67 2.99
C ASP A 266 28.80 -19.98 3.33
N ILE A 267 28.61 -18.74 2.86
CA ILE A 267 27.34 -18.01 3.01
C ILE A 267 26.20 -18.70 2.26
N ILE A 268 26.37 -18.96 0.96
CA ILE A 268 25.29 -19.49 0.11
C ILE A 268 25.03 -20.98 0.37
N ALA A 269 25.98 -21.73 0.94
CA ALA A 269 25.75 -23.12 1.36
C ALA A 269 24.58 -23.24 2.36
N SER A 270 24.32 -22.19 3.14
CA SER A 270 23.21 -22.11 4.08
C SER A 270 21.86 -21.74 3.43
N TYR A 271 21.85 -21.35 2.15
CA TYR A 271 20.64 -20.90 1.47
C TYR A 271 19.70 -22.06 1.17
N ARG A 272 18.39 -21.79 1.29
CA ARG A 272 17.34 -22.80 1.23
C ARG A 272 17.13 -23.39 -0.17
N HIS A 273 17.31 -22.59 -1.22
CA HIS A 273 17.00 -22.98 -2.59
C HIS A 273 18.26 -23.17 -3.41
N GLU A 274 18.32 -24.25 -4.20
CA GLU A 274 19.50 -24.58 -5.03
C GLU A 274 19.85 -23.49 -6.04
N TRP A 275 18.86 -22.81 -6.64
CA TRP A 275 19.11 -21.70 -7.57
C TRP A 275 19.72 -20.45 -6.90
N ASP A 276 19.70 -20.35 -5.57
CA ASP A 276 20.33 -19.26 -4.84
C ASP A 276 21.78 -19.62 -4.41
N LYS A 277 22.25 -20.85 -4.68
CA LYS A 277 23.57 -21.37 -4.27
C LYS A 277 24.68 -21.13 -5.29
N GLU A 278 24.59 -20.05 -6.06
CA GLU A 278 25.61 -19.67 -7.03
C GLU A 278 26.15 -18.27 -6.72
N ILE A 279 27.47 -18.11 -6.88
CA ILE A 279 28.15 -16.82 -6.82
C ILE A 279 27.91 -16.08 -8.14
N ALA A 280 27.90 -14.76 -8.09
CA ALA A 280 27.64 -13.92 -9.26
C ALA A 280 28.74 -12.91 -9.58
N VAL A 281 28.87 -12.60 -10.86
CA VAL A 281 29.57 -11.42 -11.37
C VAL A 281 28.53 -10.39 -11.80
N TRP A 282 28.63 -9.21 -11.20
CA TRP A 282 27.85 -8.03 -11.51
C TRP A 282 28.72 -7.04 -12.28
N THR A 283 28.22 -6.47 -13.37
CA THR A 283 29.00 -5.49 -14.14
C THR A 283 28.09 -4.54 -14.91
N ARG A 284 28.60 -3.34 -15.20
CA ARG A 284 28.02 -2.39 -16.18
C ARG A 284 28.66 -2.51 -17.56
N CYS A 285 29.67 -3.38 -17.72
CA CYS A 285 30.32 -3.64 -18.99
C CYS A 285 29.35 -4.38 -19.93
N GLU A 286 29.24 -3.90 -21.19
CA GLU A 286 28.40 -4.55 -22.20
C GLU A 286 28.86 -5.98 -22.52
N ASP A 287 30.18 -6.20 -22.52
CA ASP A 287 30.77 -7.53 -22.67
C ASP A 287 30.93 -8.21 -21.30
N ILE A 288 29.91 -8.99 -20.93
CA ILE A 288 29.88 -9.70 -19.65
C ILE A 288 30.84 -10.89 -19.61
N ASP A 289 31.17 -11.49 -20.77
CA ASP A 289 32.10 -12.60 -20.83
C ASP A 289 33.53 -12.10 -20.55
N GLU A 290 33.90 -10.93 -21.07
CA GLU A 290 35.15 -10.25 -20.73
C GLU A 290 35.22 -9.93 -19.24
N ALA A 291 34.13 -9.38 -18.67
CA ALA A 291 34.07 -9.03 -17.25
C ALA A 291 34.18 -10.25 -16.32
N CYS A 292 33.85 -11.46 -16.78
CA CYS A 292 33.98 -12.67 -15.99
C CYS A 292 35.40 -13.26 -15.99
N LYS A 293 36.28 -12.94 -16.96
CA LYS A 293 37.64 -13.52 -17.03
C LYS A 293 38.51 -13.36 -15.78
N PRO A 294 38.43 -12.26 -15.01
CA PRO A 294 39.20 -12.10 -13.77
C PRO A 294 38.82 -13.11 -12.67
N VAL A 295 37.66 -13.76 -12.78
CA VAL A 295 37.15 -14.73 -11.81
C VAL A 295 37.27 -16.13 -12.41
N VAL A 296 38.02 -17.01 -11.74
CA VAL A 296 38.45 -18.32 -12.28
C VAL A 296 37.35 -19.39 -12.17
N GLU A 297 36.18 -19.05 -11.62
CA GLU A 297 35.13 -20.00 -11.29
C GLU A 297 34.34 -20.49 -12.53
N SER A 298 34.05 -21.80 -12.55
CA SER A 298 33.40 -22.47 -13.70
C SER A 298 31.87 -22.32 -13.75
N LYS A 299 31.23 -21.86 -12.66
CA LYS A 299 29.77 -21.67 -12.57
C LYS A 299 29.42 -20.35 -11.88
N LEU A 300 29.37 -19.28 -12.66
CA LEU A 300 29.00 -17.94 -12.20
C LEU A 300 27.67 -17.51 -12.79
N VAL A 301 26.79 -16.95 -11.95
CA VAL A 301 25.65 -16.18 -12.44
C VAL A 301 26.13 -14.83 -12.95
N ARG A 302 25.58 -14.39 -14.08
CA ARG A 302 26.04 -13.19 -14.78
C ARG A 302 24.95 -12.14 -14.77
N TYR A 303 25.20 -11.02 -14.07
CA TYR A 303 24.27 -9.90 -14.00
C TYR A 303 24.84 -8.66 -14.69
N HIS A 304 24.25 -8.30 -15.83
CA HIS A 304 24.44 -6.99 -16.43
C HIS A 304 23.56 -5.96 -15.71
N VAL A 305 24.18 -4.88 -15.21
CA VAL A 305 23.50 -3.82 -14.47
C VAL A 305 23.22 -2.65 -15.39
N SER A 306 21.94 -2.28 -15.49
CA SER A 306 21.47 -1.13 -16.25
C SER A 306 20.40 -0.40 -15.45
N ASP A 307 19.88 0.71 -15.99
CA ASP A 307 18.80 1.45 -15.35
C ASP A 307 17.56 0.58 -15.08
N GLU A 308 17.32 -0.48 -15.87
CA GLU A 308 16.21 -1.41 -15.65
C GLU A 308 16.42 -2.35 -14.45
N THR A 309 17.65 -2.51 -13.96
CA THR A 309 17.95 -3.30 -12.77
C THR A 309 17.28 -2.72 -11.51
N TRP A 310 17.10 -1.40 -11.46
CA TRP A 310 16.56 -0.68 -10.30
C TRP A 310 15.02 -0.62 -10.26
N ASN A 311 14.33 -1.48 -11.01
CA ASN A 311 12.86 -1.45 -11.16
C ASN A 311 12.06 -1.98 -9.95
N GLY A 312 12.73 -2.38 -8.86
CA GLY A 312 12.10 -2.97 -7.67
C GLY A 312 11.67 -4.44 -7.81
N ARG A 313 11.90 -5.06 -8.97
CA ARG A 313 11.67 -6.49 -9.24
C ARG A 313 12.98 -7.26 -9.32
N ASN A 314 13.93 -6.77 -10.10
CA ASN A 314 15.23 -7.41 -10.29
C ASN A 314 16.04 -7.31 -9.00
N VAL A 315 16.36 -6.09 -8.56
CA VAL A 315 16.95 -5.83 -7.25
C VAL A 315 15.91 -5.18 -6.33
N ARG A 316 16.01 -5.44 -5.03
CA ARG A 316 15.13 -4.88 -3.98
C ARG A 316 15.96 -4.31 -2.84
N ALA A 317 15.72 -3.04 -2.48
CA ALA A 317 16.31 -2.48 -1.27
C ALA A 317 15.61 -3.06 -0.03
N PRO A 318 16.35 -3.65 0.93
CA PRO A 318 15.78 -4.21 2.13
C PRO A 318 15.23 -3.09 3.03
N MET A 319 14.41 -3.44 4.02
CA MET A 319 14.18 -2.60 5.20
C MET A 319 15.04 -3.20 6.30
N MET A 320 16.09 -2.47 6.66
CA MET A 320 16.99 -2.87 7.74
C MET A 320 16.46 -2.23 9.01
N TYR A 321 16.40 -3.00 10.09
CA TYR A 321 15.83 -2.55 11.36
C TYR A 321 16.69 -3.04 12.52
N PHE A 322 16.63 -2.32 13.63
CA PHE A 322 17.36 -2.60 14.86
C PHE A 322 16.61 -3.61 15.75
N GLY A 323 15.27 -3.55 15.74
CA GLY A 323 14.42 -4.36 16.60
C GLY A 323 12.94 -4.02 16.44
N GLU A 324 12.08 -4.91 16.92
CA GLU A 324 10.63 -4.81 16.81
C GLU A 324 9.96 -4.89 18.19
N ALA A 325 8.79 -4.26 18.31
CA ALA A 325 7.96 -4.28 19.50
C ALA A 325 6.48 -4.38 19.11
N SER A 326 5.71 -5.21 19.83
CA SER A 326 4.26 -5.24 19.70
C SER A 326 3.63 -4.52 20.89
N VAL A 327 2.84 -3.48 20.63
CA VAL A 327 2.23 -2.64 21.66
C VAL A 327 0.72 -2.52 21.46
N LEU A 328 0.02 -2.15 22.53
CA LEU A 328 -1.40 -1.82 22.48
C LEU A 328 -1.56 -0.30 22.34
N GLY A 329 -2.28 0.11 21.31
CA GLY A 329 -2.66 1.51 21.10
C GLY A 329 -4.03 1.79 21.69
N VAL A 330 -4.15 2.93 22.35
CA VAL A 330 -5.42 3.42 22.90
C VAL A 330 -6.07 4.32 21.86
N VAL A 331 -7.28 3.96 21.43
CA VAL A 331 -8.07 4.79 20.51
C VAL A 331 -8.86 5.81 21.32
N SER A 332 -8.72 7.07 20.94
CA SER A 332 -9.35 8.24 21.53
C SER A 332 -9.73 9.24 20.44
N GLY A 333 -10.32 10.38 20.81
CA GLY A 333 -10.74 11.42 19.87
C GLY A 333 -12.25 11.41 19.61
N GLU A 334 -12.71 12.42 18.88
CA GLU A 334 -14.07 12.49 18.37
C GLU A 334 -14.25 11.52 17.18
N ASP A 335 -15.48 11.10 16.89
CA ASP A 335 -15.79 10.25 15.72
C ASP A 335 -15.29 10.88 14.40
N SER A 336 -15.16 12.19 14.35
CA SER A 336 -14.66 12.98 13.21
C SER A 336 -13.14 12.96 13.05
N LYS A 337 -12.39 12.55 14.09
CA LYS A 337 -10.92 12.56 14.08
C LYS A 337 -10.35 11.52 15.05
N PRO A 338 -10.49 10.22 14.72
CA PRO A 338 -9.96 9.15 15.56
C PRO A 338 -8.45 9.29 15.71
N LYS A 339 -7.94 9.08 16.93
CA LYS A 339 -6.52 9.16 17.29
C LYS A 339 -6.12 7.88 18.00
N VAL A 340 -5.08 7.22 17.51
CA VAL A 340 -4.40 6.14 18.24
C VAL A 340 -3.14 6.68 18.88
N SER A 341 -2.97 6.46 20.18
CA SER A 341 -1.75 6.80 20.92
C SER A 341 -1.12 5.54 21.51
N PHE A 342 0.21 5.43 21.49
CA PHE A 342 0.93 4.22 21.86
C PHE A 342 2.33 4.53 22.40
N ALA A 343 2.84 3.63 23.25
CA ALA A 343 4.19 3.73 23.82
C ALA A 343 5.24 3.19 22.84
N LEU A 344 6.46 3.75 22.91
CA LEU A 344 7.64 3.29 22.18
C LEU A 344 8.48 2.40 23.11
N SER A 345 8.14 1.10 23.17
CA SER A 345 8.82 0.11 24.03
C SER A 345 10.00 -0.57 23.33
N ASP A 346 10.80 -1.31 24.12
CA ASP A 346 11.86 -2.23 23.63
C ASP A 346 12.88 -1.60 22.66
N LYS A 347 13.22 -0.33 22.92
CA LYS A 347 14.09 0.46 22.05
C LYS A 347 15.48 -0.19 21.85
N PRO A 348 15.84 -0.58 20.62
CA PRO A 348 17.09 -1.27 20.32
C PRO A 348 18.29 -0.31 20.10
N PHE A 349 18.33 0.80 20.86
CA PHE A 349 19.33 1.87 20.75
C PHE A 349 19.44 2.63 22.07
N CYS A 350 20.48 3.44 22.24
CA CYS A 350 20.65 4.24 23.45
C CYS A 350 19.68 5.43 23.44
N ASN A 351 18.84 5.53 24.48
CA ASN A 351 17.84 6.59 24.67
C ASN A 351 18.23 7.60 25.75
N ASP A 352 19.52 7.70 26.08
CA ASP A 352 20.04 8.68 27.02
C ASP A 352 19.80 10.12 26.51
N THR A 353 19.58 11.05 27.43
CA THR A 353 19.32 12.47 27.17
C THR A 353 20.36 13.15 26.28
N ARG A 354 21.62 12.70 26.31
CA ARG A 354 22.66 13.21 25.41
C ARG A 354 22.41 12.92 23.92
N PHE A 355 21.56 11.94 23.61
CA PHE A 355 21.16 11.57 22.25
C PHE A 355 19.79 12.13 21.84
N HIS A 356 19.23 13.08 22.59
CA HIS A 356 17.90 13.66 22.32
C HIS A 356 17.73 14.28 20.93
N GLN A 357 18.84 14.66 20.25
CA GLN A 357 18.83 15.22 18.90
C GLN A 357 18.96 14.15 17.81
N GLN A 358 19.31 12.91 18.15
CA GLN A 358 19.45 11.86 17.16
C GLN A 358 18.08 11.28 16.82
N HIS A 359 17.79 11.21 15.53
CA HIS A 359 16.53 10.72 15.01
C HIS A 359 16.68 9.37 14.31
N LEU A 360 15.60 8.61 14.38
CA LEU A 360 15.39 7.35 13.67
C LEU A 360 13.91 7.24 13.29
N VAL A 361 13.51 6.15 12.62
CA VAL A 361 12.11 5.91 12.26
C VAL A 361 11.52 4.77 13.09
N ALA A 362 10.39 5.04 13.75
CA ALA A 362 9.46 4.02 14.23
C ALA A 362 8.47 3.72 13.10
N SER A 363 8.66 2.59 12.41
CA SER A 363 7.78 2.14 11.33
C SER A 363 6.63 1.31 11.91
N VAL A 364 5.42 1.85 11.84
CA VAL A 364 4.24 1.34 12.53
C VAL A 364 3.30 0.64 11.55
N SER A 365 2.98 -0.62 11.83
CA SER A 365 1.85 -1.33 11.22
C SER A 365 0.75 -1.53 12.25
N ILE A 366 -0.50 -1.26 11.86
CA ILE A 366 -1.67 -1.42 12.72
C ILE A 366 -2.42 -2.68 12.29
N ILE A 367 -2.63 -3.61 13.21
CA ILE A 367 -3.37 -4.85 12.95
C ILE A 367 -4.82 -4.66 13.40
N GLY A 368 -5.74 -4.87 12.47
CA GLY A 368 -7.17 -4.56 12.64
C GLY A 368 -7.54 -3.19 12.06
N GLY A 369 -8.84 -2.91 12.05
CA GLY A 369 -9.39 -1.65 11.54
C GLY A 369 -10.17 -0.91 12.62
N LEU A 370 -10.64 0.29 12.29
CA LEU A 370 -11.64 0.98 13.09
C LEU A 370 -12.99 0.29 12.85
N TYR A 371 -13.29 -0.78 13.60
CA TYR A 371 -14.41 -1.68 13.32
C TYR A 371 -15.78 -0.98 13.15
N SER A 372 -15.99 0.18 13.76
CA SER A 372 -17.21 1.00 13.66
C SER A 372 -17.09 2.24 12.75
N ASP A 373 -15.86 2.66 12.38
CA ASP A 373 -15.62 3.85 11.57
C ASP A 373 -15.10 3.45 10.19
N LYS A 374 -15.93 3.70 9.17
CA LYS A 374 -15.63 3.44 7.77
C LYS A 374 -15.33 4.71 6.97
N GLN A 375 -15.16 5.84 7.65
CA GLN A 375 -14.81 7.13 7.06
C GLN A 375 -13.32 7.43 7.21
N HIS A 376 -12.65 6.81 8.19
CA HIS A 376 -11.22 6.94 8.40
C HIS A 376 -10.49 5.61 8.22
N THR A 377 -9.19 5.69 7.95
CA THR A 377 -8.29 4.55 7.92
C THR A 377 -6.93 4.88 8.52
N PHE A 378 -6.23 3.87 9.02
CA PHE A 378 -4.79 3.96 9.28
C PHE A 378 -3.96 3.25 8.20
N HIS A 379 -4.61 2.64 7.21
CA HIS A 379 -4.00 1.85 6.14
C HIS A 379 -3.86 2.70 4.87
N ALA A 380 -3.06 3.76 4.95
CA ALA A 380 -2.83 4.67 3.82
C ALA A 380 -2.11 3.94 2.66
N PRO A 381 -2.51 4.18 1.39
CA PRO A 381 -1.81 3.60 0.25
C PRO A 381 -0.43 4.24 0.06
N TYR A 382 0.56 3.44 -0.35
CA TYR A 382 1.92 3.93 -0.59
C TYR A 382 1.98 4.84 -1.83
N LEU A 383 1.82 6.14 -1.59
CA LEU A 383 1.86 7.22 -2.57
C LEU A 383 2.78 8.33 -2.04
N PRO A 384 4.10 8.23 -2.28
CA PRO A 384 5.08 9.18 -1.77
C PRO A 384 4.78 10.64 -2.12
N GLU A 385 4.22 10.89 -3.30
CA GLU A 385 3.84 12.23 -3.76
C GLU A 385 2.78 12.89 -2.85
N LEU A 386 2.00 12.09 -2.11
CA LEU A 386 1.00 12.55 -1.14
C LEU A 386 1.53 12.59 0.31
N ASN A 387 2.83 12.36 0.54
CA ASN A 387 3.39 12.25 1.89
C ASN A 387 3.15 13.52 2.73
N GLU A 388 3.22 14.71 2.14
CA GLU A 388 2.91 15.94 2.87
C GLU A 388 1.45 16.00 3.32
N PHE A 389 0.52 15.62 2.45
CA PHE A 389 -0.90 15.52 2.78
C PHE A 389 -1.11 14.52 3.93
N TYR A 390 -0.59 13.29 3.79
CA TYR A 390 -0.67 12.28 4.86
C TYR A 390 -0.12 12.82 6.16
N ALA A 391 1.04 13.47 6.12
CA ALA A 391 1.69 13.95 7.32
C ALA A 391 0.93 15.07 8.02
N ARG A 392 0.37 16.03 7.25
CA ARG A 392 -0.46 17.11 7.79
C ARG A 392 -1.78 16.61 8.37
N THR A 393 -2.34 15.55 7.82
CA THR A 393 -3.62 15.00 8.27
C THR A 393 -3.45 14.03 9.44
N MET A 394 -2.43 13.16 9.39
CA MET A 394 -2.25 12.05 10.33
C MET A 394 -1.32 12.38 11.51
N HIS A 395 -0.53 13.45 11.45
CA HIS A 395 0.45 13.77 12.50
C HIS A 395 0.54 15.28 12.76
N PHE A 396 0.91 15.67 13.99
CA PHE A 396 1.05 17.10 14.34
C PHE A 396 2.29 17.72 13.70
N PHE A 397 3.44 17.04 13.79
CA PHE A 397 4.67 17.44 13.13
C PHE A 397 4.72 16.83 11.73
N TYR A 398 4.26 17.57 10.72
CA TYR A 398 4.13 17.05 9.35
C TYR A 398 5.49 16.67 8.72
N ASN A 399 6.60 17.27 9.15
CA ASN A 399 7.93 16.89 8.66
C ASN A 399 8.46 15.57 9.26
N LYS A 400 7.76 14.98 10.24
CA LYS A 400 8.15 13.73 10.93
C LYS A 400 7.41 12.49 10.45
N LEU A 401 6.41 12.57 9.57
CA LEU A 401 5.73 11.37 9.06
C LEU A 401 6.28 10.95 7.69
N ARG A 402 6.42 9.64 7.48
CA ARG A 402 6.82 9.00 6.23
C ARG A 402 5.83 7.90 5.87
N ILE A 403 5.27 7.96 4.68
CA ILE A 403 4.50 6.85 4.14
C ILE A 403 5.45 5.72 3.74
N GLU A 404 5.14 4.51 4.18
CA GLU A 404 5.88 3.30 3.86
C GLU A 404 4.92 2.26 3.26
N PRO A 405 5.41 1.27 2.49
CA PRO A 405 4.57 0.17 2.06
C PRO A 405 3.98 -0.58 3.26
N GLU A 406 2.64 -0.57 3.37
CA GLU A 406 1.86 -1.22 4.44
C GLU A 406 2.12 -0.66 5.86
N ARG A 407 2.84 0.46 5.98
CA ARG A 407 3.28 1.04 7.27
C ARG A 407 3.29 2.55 7.23
N ILE A 408 3.32 3.15 8.42
CA ILE A 408 3.55 4.58 8.60
C ILE A 408 4.81 4.74 9.43
N GLY A 409 5.84 5.33 8.83
CA GLY A 409 7.07 5.73 9.51
C GLY A 409 6.87 7.03 10.28
N ILE A 410 7.24 7.04 11.55
CA ILE A 410 7.31 8.25 12.37
C ILE A 410 8.76 8.50 12.73
N VAL A 411 9.29 9.64 12.33
CA VAL A 411 10.62 10.11 12.72
C VAL A 411 10.57 10.53 14.18
N ILE A 412 11.16 9.71 15.04
CA ILE A 412 11.21 9.91 16.49
C ILE A 412 12.61 10.35 16.89
N ASN A 413 12.69 11.07 18.00
CA ASN A 413 13.95 11.28 18.70
C ASN A 413 14.29 10.01 19.48
N ALA A 414 15.57 9.71 19.67
CA ALA A 414 16.00 8.53 20.45
C ALA A 414 15.39 8.51 21.87
N THR A 415 15.11 9.68 22.44
CA THR A 415 14.53 9.85 23.78
C THR A 415 13.00 9.75 23.83
N ASP A 416 12.25 9.81 22.72
CA ASP A 416 10.77 9.90 22.72
C ASP A 416 10.10 8.64 23.32
N HIS A 417 9.20 8.78 24.30
CA HIS A 417 8.61 7.60 24.98
C HIS A 417 7.30 7.10 24.38
N ASP A 418 6.62 7.93 23.61
CA ASP A 418 5.32 7.64 23.03
C ASP A 418 5.15 8.38 21.69
N SER A 419 4.14 7.97 20.94
CA SER A 419 3.74 8.64 19.71
C SER A 419 2.26 8.40 19.44
N PHE A 420 1.76 9.01 18.37
CA PHE A 420 0.36 8.90 17.97
C PHE A 420 0.16 9.07 16.48
N LEU A 421 -1.01 8.64 16.00
CA LEU A 421 -1.49 8.88 14.64
C LEU A 421 -2.96 9.26 14.67
N TYR A 422 -3.35 10.23 13.87
CA TYR A 422 -4.76 10.48 13.52
C TYR A 422 -5.16 9.60 12.33
N GLY A 423 -6.43 9.17 12.30
CA GLY A 423 -6.99 8.44 11.17
C GLY A 423 -7.08 9.35 9.94
N LEU A 424 -6.72 8.79 8.79
CA LEU A 424 -6.80 9.46 7.49
C LEU A 424 -8.25 9.43 6.98
N PRO A 425 -8.89 10.57 6.70
CA PRO A 425 -10.20 10.61 6.07
C PRO A 425 -10.13 10.03 4.66
N ILE A 426 -10.97 9.02 4.38
CA ILE A 426 -11.00 8.33 3.09
C ILE A 426 -11.49 9.27 1.98
N GLU A 427 -12.41 10.18 2.30
CA GLU A 427 -12.95 11.16 1.36
C GLU A 427 -11.84 12.12 0.87
N GLU A 428 -11.10 12.75 1.79
CA GLU A 428 -9.96 13.61 1.44
C GLU A 428 -8.87 12.84 0.69
N LEU A 429 -8.63 11.57 1.04
CA LEU A 429 -7.68 10.72 0.31
C LEU A 429 -8.10 10.54 -1.15
N LEU A 430 -9.37 10.25 -1.41
CA LEU A 430 -9.90 10.10 -2.76
C LEU A 430 -9.79 11.39 -3.56
N GLU A 431 -10.11 12.53 -2.96
CA GLU A 431 -9.91 13.84 -3.58
C GLU A 431 -8.46 14.01 -4.05
N ARG A 432 -7.48 13.72 -3.19
CA ARG A 432 -6.05 13.82 -3.54
C ARG A 432 -5.61 12.82 -4.60
N ILE A 433 -6.17 11.60 -4.59
CA ILE A 433 -5.87 10.59 -5.62
C ILE A 433 -6.38 11.03 -6.99
N PHE A 434 -7.58 11.61 -7.07
CA PHE A 434 -8.14 12.10 -8.33
C PHE A 434 -7.51 13.42 -8.79
N ASP A 435 -7.04 14.27 -7.87
CA ASP A 435 -6.26 15.46 -8.19
C ASP A 435 -4.96 15.10 -8.91
N MET A 436 -4.29 14.00 -8.52
CA MET A 436 -3.15 13.44 -9.25
C MET A 436 -3.48 13.00 -10.70
N ALA A 437 -4.76 12.75 -10.99
CA ALA A 437 -5.26 12.45 -12.33
C ALA A 437 -5.84 13.68 -13.06
N GLY A 438 -5.78 14.86 -12.43
CA GLY A 438 -6.31 16.12 -12.96
C GLY A 438 -7.83 16.30 -12.79
N TYR A 439 -8.42 15.69 -11.75
CA TYR A 439 -9.85 15.81 -11.44
C TYR A 439 -10.11 16.20 -9.99
N ASP A 440 -11.00 17.16 -9.80
CA ASP A 440 -11.66 17.47 -8.54
C ASP A 440 -12.77 16.45 -8.35
N ALA A 441 -12.68 15.69 -7.27
CA ALA A 441 -13.68 14.70 -6.89
C ALA A 441 -14.59 15.23 -5.78
N ARG A 442 -15.90 15.00 -5.88
CA ARG A 442 -16.86 15.31 -4.81
C ARG A 442 -17.93 14.23 -4.71
N PRO A 443 -18.49 13.94 -3.52
CA PRO A 443 -19.63 13.03 -3.41
C PRO A 443 -20.82 13.52 -4.24
N SER A 444 -21.37 12.66 -5.10
CA SER A 444 -22.60 12.96 -5.82
C SER A 444 -23.82 12.76 -4.91
N ASN A 445 -24.97 13.32 -5.29
CA ASN A 445 -26.22 13.10 -4.53
C ASN A 445 -26.60 11.60 -4.49
N ALA A 446 -26.37 10.87 -5.58
CA ALA A 446 -26.55 9.42 -5.61
C ALA A 446 -25.57 8.70 -4.66
N GLY A 447 -24.34 9.21 -4.56
CA GLY A 447 -23.33 8.76 -3.61
C GLY A 447 -23.77 8.93 -2.16
N LEU A 448 -24.34 10.09 -1.81
CA LEU A 448 -24.88 10.36 -0.47
C LEU A 448 -26.06 9.46 -0.12
N ILE A 449 -26.97 9.22 -1.07
CA ILE A 449 -28.09 8.28 -0.92
C ILE A 449 -27.57 6.87 -0.62
N THR A 450 -26.57 6.41 -1.37
CA THR A 450 -25.96 5.10 -1.20
C THR A 450 -25.26 4.98 0.16
N LYS A 451 -24.51 6.00 0.57
CA LYS A 451 -23.85 6.07 1.89
C LYS A 451 -24.87 5.95 3.03
N GLN A 452 -25.98 6.68 2.95
CA GLN A 452 -27.06 6.61 3.93
C GLN A 452 -27.70 5.21 4.00
N LEU A 453 -27.89 4.56 2.85
CA LEU A 453 -28.42 3.19 2.80
C LEU A 453 -27.45 2.19 3.45
N ILE A 454 -26.14 2.32 3.20
CA ILE A 454 -25.09 1.50 3.82
C ILE A 454 -25.10 1.68 5.34
N THR A 455 -25.15 2.92 5.83
CA THR A 455 -25.23 3.20 7.28
C THR A 455 -26.48 2.58 7.90
N ARG A 456 -27.65 2.69 7.25
CA ARG A 456 -28.92 2.12 7.74
C ARG A 456 -28.88 0.60 7.86
N LEU A 457 -28.16 -0.08 6.98
CA LEU A 457 -27.99 -1.52 6.99
C LEU A 457 -26.83 -2.00 7.89
N ASN A 458 -26.24 -1.10 8.70
CA ASN A 458 -25.07 -1.35 9.55
C ASN A 458 -23.84 -1.83 8.76
N GLY A 459 -23.59 -1.22 7.60
CA GLY A 459 -22.42 -1.46 6.76
C GLY A 459 -22.71 -2.28 5.50
N ILE A 460 -21.67 -2.49 4.70
CA ILE A 460 -21.75 -3.12 3.38
C ILE A 460 -22.24 -4.59 3.47
N GLN A 461 -21.92 -5.33 4.54
CA GLN A 461 -22.42 -6.71 4.64
C GLN A 461 -23.92 -6.80 4.93
N GLY A 462 -24.55 -5.73 5.44
CA GLY A 462 -26.00 -5.68 5.64
C GLY A 462 -26.81 -5.68 4.33
N GLY A 463 -26.18 -5.33 3.20
CA GLY A 463 -26.82 -5.36 1.89
C GLY A 463 -26.96 -6.74 1.27
N ARG A 464 -26.50 -7.82 1.91
CA ARG A 464 -26.69 -9.20 1.41
C ARG A 464 -28.14 -9.50 1.08
N VAL A 465 -29.09 -8.89 1.79
CA VAL A 465 -30.53 -9.02 1.52
C VAL A 465 -30.92 -8.64 0.08
N PHE A 466 -30.16 -7.75 -0.58
CA PHE A 466 -30.38 -7.38 -1.98
C PHE A 466 -29.94 -8.43 -3.01
N LYS A 467 -29.24 -9.49 -2.58
CA LYS A 467 -28.98 -10.68 -3.42
C LYS A 467 -30.27 -11.39 -3.81
N ILE A 468 -31.34 -11.22 -3.02
CA ILE A 468 -32.62 -11.87 -3.22
C ILE A 468 -33.46 -11.06 -4.24
N PRO A 469 -33.75 -11.60 -5.45
CA PRO A 469 -34.48 -10.85 -6.48
C PRO A 469 -35.84 -10.34 -6.01
N GLY A 470 -36.56 -11.13 -5.22
CA GLY A 470 -37.86 -10.77 -4.66
C GLY A 470 -37.83 -9.55 -3.74
N VAL A 471 -36.72 -9.29 -3.04
CA VAL A 471 -36.53 -8.07 -2.23
C VAL A 471 -36.41 -6.85 -3.13
N ARG A 472 -35.60 -6.93 -4.18
CA ARG A 472 -35.44 -5.83 -5.15
C ARG A 472 -36.75 -5.53 -5.86
N ARG A 473 -37.50 -6.55 -6.26
CA ARG A 473 -38.87 -6.38 -6.81
C ARG A 473 -39.79 -5.72 -5.82
N LEU A 474 -39.80 -6.15 -4.55
CA LEU A 474 -40.62 -5.53 -3.52
C LEU A 474 -40.35 -4.01 -3.39
N LEU A 475 -39.10 -3.59 -3.47
CA LEU A 475 -38.72 -2.18 -3.42
C LEU A 475 -39.15 -1.40 -4.66
N LYS A 476 -39.20 -2.03 -5.84
CA LYS A 476 -39.59 -1.43 -7.13
C LYS A 476 -41.08 -1.30 -7.32
N THR A 477 -41.84 -2.37 -7.06
CA THR A 477 -43.25 -2.51 -7.46
C THR A 477 -44.17 -1.49 -6.80
N TYR A 478 -43.89 -1.08 -5.57
CA TYR A 478 -44.76 -0.20 -4.80
C TYR A 478 -44.09 1.16 -4.63
N GLY A 479 -44.72 2.24 -5.10
CA GLY A 479 -44.21 3.61 -4.95
C GLY A 479 -43.91 3.99 -3.48
N HIS A 480 -43.09 5.02 -3.27
CA HIS A 480 -42.63 5.43 -1.93
C HIS A 480 -43.78 5.81 -0.96
N ASN A 481 -44.93 6.21 -1.50
CA ASN A 481 -46.13 6.52 -0.71
C ASN A 481 -47.12 5.36 -0.53
N LYS A 482 -46.86 4.21 -1.16
CA LYS A 482 -47.80 3.08 -1.17
C LYS A 482 -47.49 2.14 -0.01
N SER A 483 -48.51 1.87 0.79
CA SER A 483 -48.50 0.84 1.82
C SER A 483 -48.73 -0.55 1.22
N ILE A 484 -48.19 -1.57 1.87
CA ILE A 484 -48.35 -2.99 1.51
C ILE A 484 -48.65 -3.82 2.75
N THR A 485 -49.30 -4.97 2.58
CA THR A 485 -49.52 -5.90 3.70
C THR A 485 -48.33 -6.84 3.86
N LYS A 486 -48.20 -7.46 5.05
CA LYS A 486 -47.18 -8.50 5.27
C LYS A 486 -47.35 -9.64 4.28
N LYS A 487 -48.58 -10.09 4.01
CA LYS A 487 -48.88 -11.16 3.05
C LYS A 487 -48.32 -10.85 1.66
N THR A 488 -48.55 -9.64 1.16
CA THR A 488 -48.05 -9.17 -0.13
C THR A 488 -46.52 -9.14 -0.17
N ALA A 489 -45.87 -8.68 0.91
CA ALA A 489 -44.41 -8.67 1.00
C ALA A 489 -43.82 -10.09 0.91
N LEU A 490 -44.35 -11.03 1.70
CA LEU A 490 -43.89 -12.42 1.72
C LEU A 490 -44.07 -13.10 0.36
N GLN A 491 -45.22 -12.89 -0.29
CA GLN A 491 -45.49 -13.42 -1.63
C GLN A 491 -44.50 -12.85 -2.67
N THR A 492 -44.21 -11.55 -2.60
CA THR A 492 -43.27 -10.91 -3.53
C THR A 492 -41.84 -11.43 -3.31
N ILE A 493 -41.39 -11.55 -2.06
CA ILE A 493 -40.05 -12.07 -1.73
C ILE A 493 -39.89 -13.53 -2.14
N GLY A 494 -40.91 -14.37 -1.90
CA GLY A 494 -40.88 -15.80 -2.23
C GLY A 494 -41.17 -16.15 -3.69
N SER A 495 -41.62 -15.19 -4.50
CA SER A 495 -41.97 -15.43 -5.91
C SER A 495 -40.76 -15.77 -6.79
N LYS A 496 -41.00 -16.57 -7.84
CA LYS A 496 -40.00 -16.85 -8.89
C LYS A 496 -39.53 -15.56 -9.55
N ASP A 497 -38.30 -15.55 -10.04
CA ASP A 497 -37.78 -14.43 -10.82
C ASP A 497 -38.42 -14.43 -12.22
N PRO A 498 -39.13 -13.37 -12.65
CA PRO A 498 -39.73 -13.32 -13.98
C PRO A 498 -38.69 -13.42 -15.10
N ASP A 499 -37.52 -12.84 -14.88
CA ASP A 499 -36.43 -12.80 -15.85
C ASP A 499 -35.58 -14.09 -15.83
N ARG A 500 -35.70 -14.90 -14.76
CA ARG A 500 -35.03 -16.18 -14.57
C ARG A 500 -35.99 -17.20 -13.93
N PRO A 501 -36.87 -17.83 -14.72
CA PRO A 501 -37.97 -18.67 -14.21
C PRO A 501 -37.52 -19.87 -13.34
N ASP A 502 -36.27 -20.28 -13.50
CA ASP A 502 -35.63 -21.37 -12.76
C ASP A 502 -35.07 -20.90 -11.40
N THR A 503 -34.88 -19.60 -11.22
CA THR A 503 -34.42 -19.00 -9.96
C THR A 503 -35.61 -18.71 -9.05
N ASN A 504 -35.63 -19.35 -7.88
CA ASN A 504 -36.59 -19.10 -6.82
C ASN A 504 -35.89 -18.89 -5.48
N PHE A 505 -36.63 -18.47 -4.45
CA PHE A 505 -36.08 -18.16 -3.14
C PHE A 505 -35.19 -19.26 -2.52
N ASN A 506 -35.41 -20.54 -2.86
CA ASN A 506 -34.65 -21.65 -2.28
C ASN A 506 -33.15 -21.58 -2.55
N VAL A 507 -32.69 -20.90 -3.61
CA VAL A 507 -31.26 -20.72 -3.87
C VAL A 507 -30.58 -19.83 -2.80
N HIS A 508 -31.36 -19.05 -2.04
CA HIS A 508 -30.88 -18.17 -0.98
C HIS A 508 -31.20 -18.69 0.43
N LYS A 509 -31.72 -19.91 0.58
CA LYS A 509 -32.09 -20.47 1.89
C LYS A 509 -30.91 -20.58 2.87
N ASP A 510 -29.69 -20.61 2.33
CA ASP A 510 -28.44 -20.67 3.09
C ASP A 510 -27.74 -19.31 3.22
N LEU A 511 -28.30 -18.24 2.65
CA LEU A 511 -27.74 -16.90 2.72
C LEU A 511 -27.80 -16.35 4.16
N TYR A 512 -26.64 -15.97 4.69
CA TYR A 512 -26.56 -15.29 5.98
C TYR A 512 -26.83 -13.79 5.84
N ILE A 513 -27.88 -13.30 6.49
CA ILE A 513 -28.17 -11.85 6.64
C ILE A 513 -28.20 -11.43 8.11
N GLU A 514 -28.41 -12.38 9.03
CA GLU A 514 -28.52 -12.18 10.47
C GLU A 514 -28.21 -13.50 11.21
N PRO A 515 -27.83 -13.46 12.50
CA PRO A 515 -27.63 -14.66 13.31
C PRO A 515 -28.90 -15.52 13.38
N ARG A 516 -28.75 -16.84 13.18
CA ARG A 516 -29.84 -17.83 13.28
C ARG A 516 -29.32 -19.11 13.97
N PRO A 517 -30.20 -19.89 14.63
CA PRO A 517 -29.87 -21.23 15.12
C PRO A 517 -29.22 -22.10 14.05
N ILE A 518 -28.29 -22.97 14.47
CA ILE A 518 -27.57 -23.87 13.58
C ILE A 518 -28.57 -24.77 12.85
N GLY A 519 -28.44 -24.86 11.52
CA GLY A 519 -29.31 -25.67 10.66
C GLY A 519 -30.60 -24.97 10.20
N GLU A 520 -30.95 -23.81 10.76
CA GLU A 520 -32.14 -23.07 10.36
C GLU A 520 -31.93 -22.32 9.03
N LYS A 521 -32.83 -22.56 8.08
CA LYS A 521 -32.80 -21.95 6.75
C LYS A 521 -33.46 -20.57 6.76
N LEU A 522 -32.95 -19.66 5.94
CA LEU A 522 -33.57 -18.36 5.71
C LEU A 522 -34.98 -18.55 5.11
N THR A 523 -35.94 -17.73 5.55
CA THR A 523 -37.32 -17.72 5.05
C THR A 523 -37.73 -16.33 4.56
N PRO A 524 -38.73 -16.19 3.68
CA PRO A 524 -39.25 -14.88 3.29
C PRO A 524 -39.72 -14.03 4.48
N SER A 525 -40.20 -14.67 5.55
CA SER A 525 -40.61 -13.98 6.77
C SER A 525 -39.43 -13.39 7.54
N ALA A 526 -38.33 -14.13 7.68
CA ALA A 526 -37.09 -13.63 8.27
C ALA A 526 -36.54 -12.46 7.45
N VAL A 527 -36.50 -12.60 6.11
CA VAL A 527 -36.07 -11.52 5.21
C VAL A 527 -36.91 -10.26 5.38
N PHE A 528 -38.23 -10.37 5.41
CA PHE A 528 -39.07 -9.19 5.60
C PHE A 528 -38.92 -8.58 6.99
N GLY A 529 -38.78 -9.42 8.02
CA GLY A 529 -38.47 -8.99 9.39
C GLY A 529 -37.18 -8.17 9.45
N TYR A 530 -36.11 -8.66 8.82
CA TYR A 530 -34.83 -7.96 8.69
C TYR A 530 -34.99 -6.58 8.03
N LEU A 531 -35.74 -6.48 6.92
CA LEU A 531 -35.98 -5.20 6.25
C LEU A 531 -36.75 -4.19 7.13
N VAL A 532 -37.67 -4.66 7.97
CA VAL A 532 -38.39 -3.83 8.93
C VAL A 532 -37.48 -3.40 10.08
N GLU A 533 -36.70 -4.32 10.65
CA GLU A 533 -35.75 -4.04 11.74
C GLU A 533 -34.69 -3.00 11.32
N LYS A 534 -34.14 -3.14 10.11
CA LYS A 534 -33.19 -2.16 9.54
C LYS A 534 -33.84 -0.86 9.07
N GLY A 535 -35.16 -0.72 9.23
CA GLY A 535 -35.88 0.51 8.94
C GLY A 535 -36.00 0.84 7.45
N LEU A 536 -35.94 -0.16 6.57
CA LEU A 536 -36.28 0.00 5.15
C LEU A 536 -37.80 0.05 4.95
N PHE A 537 -38.55 -0.63 5.83
CA PHE A 537 -40.00 -0.54 5.93
C PHE A 537 -40.42 -0.15 7.35
N ARG A 538 -41.40 0.75 7.46
CA ARG A 538 -42.06 1.10 8.74
C ARG A 538 -43.44 0.49 8.81
N VAL A 539 -43.81 0.07 10.01
CA VAL A 539 -45.14 -0.46 10.34
C VAL A 539 -46.10 0.70 10.60
N GLY A 540 -47.34 0.57 10.16
CA GLY A 540 -48.41 1.52 10.39
C GLY A 540 -49.78 0.96 10.01
N ALA A 541 -50.79 1.81 10.09
CA ALA A 541 -52.17 1.45 9.76
C ALA A 541 -52.70 2.36 8.66
N ASP A 542 -53.36 1.76 7.68
CA ASP A 542 -54.12 2.48 6.67
C ASP A 542 -55.52 2.79 7.22
N LEU A 543 -55.81 4.08 7.38
CA LEU A 543 -57.03 4.56 8.03
C LEU A 543 -57.78 5.51 7.09
N ILE A 544 -59.11 5.44 7.13
CA ILE A 544 -60.00 6.32 6.36
C ILE A 544 -60.56 7.37 7.30
N CYS A 545 -60.27 8.65 7.04
CA CYS A 545 -60.81 9.73 7.86
C CYS A 545 -62.34 9.79 7.74
N PRO A 546 -63.11 9.81 8.84
CA PRO A 546 -64.56 9.87 8.77
C PRO A 546 -65.08 11.20 8.23
N SER A 547 -64.29 12.29 8.34
CA SER A 547 -64.64 13.62 7.85
C SER A 547 -64.36 13.78 6.35
N CYS A 548 -63.09 13.73 5.92
CA CYS A 548 -62.74 13.95 4.51
C CYS A 548 -62.79 12.69 3.63
N LYS A 549 -63.04 11.50 4.21
CA LYS A 549 -63.08 10.19 3.52
C LYS A 549 -61.80 9.77 2.81
N MET A 550 -60.71 10.52 2.97
CA MET A 550 -59.42 10.20 2.40
C MET A 550 -58.72 9.12 3.21
N LYS A 551 -58.04 8.21 2.49
CA LYS A 551 -57.18 7.18 3.07
C LYS A 551 -55.82 7.79 3.41
N SER A 552 -55.36 7.62 4.63
CA SER A 552 -54.03 8.00 5.08
C SER A 552 -53.35 6.83 5.79
N TRP A 553 -52.03 6.71 5.59
CA TRP A 553 -51.21 5.74 6.32
C TRP A 553 -50.62 6.43 7.55
N ILE A 554 -50.92 5.92 8.73
CA ILE A 554 -50.42 6.46 10.01
C ILE A 554 -49.35 5.52 10.56
N PRO A 555 -48.10 5.98 10.78
CA PRO A 555 -47.03 5.14 11.33
C PRO A 555 -47.36 4.71 12.76
N LEU A 556 -46.87 3.53 13.15
CA LEU A 556 -47.11 2.96 14.48
C LEU A 556 -46.74 3.93 15.62
N ASP A 557 -45.62 4.65 15.48
CA ASP A 557 -45.15 5.62 16.48
C ASP A 557 -46.10 6.82 16.68
N SER A 558 -46.96 7.09 15.70
CA SER A 558 -47.97 8.16 15.75
C SER A 558 -49.38 7.62 15.97
N LEU A 559 -49.55 6.30 15.95
CA LEU A 559 -50.86 5.67 16.09
C LEU A 559 -51.30 5.73 17.55
N LYS A 560 -52.39 6.45 17.79
CA LYS A 560 -53.01 6.66 19.11
C LYS A 560 -54.47 6.27 19.04
N GLN A 561 -55.14 6.16 20.20
CA GLN A 561 -56.59 5.88 20.24
C GLN A 561 -57.41 6.92 19.46
N LYS A 562 -56.99 8.19 19.55
CA LYS A 562 -57.46 9.29 18.72
C LYS A 562 -56.31 9.82 17.88
N VAL A 563 -56.53 9.98 16.59
CA VAL A 563 -55.54 10.51 15.65
C VAL A 563 -56.09 11.75 14.95
N VAL A 564 -55.20 12.67 14.61
CA VAL A 564 -55.51 13.86 13.82
C VAL A 564 -55.23 13.54 12.36
N CYS A 565 -56.19 13.83 11.47
CA CYS A 565 -55.99 13.63 10.03
C CYS A 565 -55.01 14.68 9.48
N ASP A 566 -53.89 14.25 8.90
CA ASP A 566 -52.87 15.13 8.30
C ASP A 566 -53.41 16.01 7.15
N LEU A 567 -54.54 15.64 6.55
CA LEU A 567 -55.13 16.36 5.41
C LEU A 567 -56.15 17.42 5.83
N CYS A 568 -57.00 17.15 6.82
CA CYS A 568 -58.11 18.05 7.21
C CYS A 568 -58.10 18.49 8.67
N GLY A 569 -57.15 18.02 9.48
CA GLY A 569 -57.03 18.35 10.90
C GLY A 569 -58.09 17.72 11.81
N HIS A 570 -59.01 16.90 11.28
CA HIS A 570 -60.07 16.30 12.09
C HIS A 570 -59.52 15.19 13.00
N GLU A 571 -59.68 15.37 14.32
CA GLU A 571 -59.40 14.34 15.32
C GLU A 571 -60.53 13.30 15.35
N HIS A 572 -60.19 12.02 15.25
CA HIS A 572 -61.16 10.92 15.32
C HIS A 572 -60.59 9.69 16.01
N ASN A 573 -61.48 8.90 16.63
CA ASN A 573 -61.12 7.63 17.26
C ASN A 573 -60.99 6.54 16.19
N VAL A 574 -59.87 5.81 16.22
CA VAL A 574 -59.54 4.77 15.21
C VAL A 574 -59.57 3.35 15.76
N THR A 575 -59.93 3.17 17.04
CA THR A 575 -59.94 1.85 17.70
C THR A 575 -60.80 0.85 16.95
N ARG A 576 -62.02 1.24 16.55
CA ARG A 576 -62.92 0.36 15.79
C ARG A 576 -62.35 -0.02 14.43
N ASN A 577 -61.79 0.94 13.70
CA ASN A 577 -61.15 0.70 12.40
C ASN A 577 -59.95 -0.26 12.52
N LEU A 578 -59.15 -0.14 13.58
CA LEU A 578 -58.01 -1.03 13.82
C LEU A 578 -58.46 -2.46 14.16
N THR A 579 -59.51 -2.60 14.98
CA THR A 579 -60.09 -3.92 15.31
C THR A 579 -60.74 -4.57 14.09
N ASP A 580 -61.49 -3.81 13.29
CA ASP A 580 -62.22 -4.32 12.13
C ASP A 580 -61.26 -4.71 10.98
N ALA A 581 -60.19 -3.93 10.75
CA ALA A 581 -59.21 -4.23 9.72
C ALA A 581 -58.26 -5.37 10.10
N ASN A 582 -57.84 -5.43 11.37
CA ASN A 582 -56.94 -6.44 11.94
C ASN A 582 -55.69 -6.76 11.07
N GLU A 583 -55.17 -5.78 10.32
CA GLU A 583 -54.04 -5.96 9.42
C GLU A 583 -53.10 -4.76 9.43
N TRP A 584 -51.82 -5.03 9.71
CA TRP A 584 -50.76 -4.02 9.64
C TRP A 584 -50.29 -3.77 8.22
N HIS A 585 -50.02 -2.50 7.94
CA HIS A 585 -49.58 -2.00 6.65
C HIS A 585 -48.17 -1.42 6.77
N TYR A 586 -47.33 -1.73 5.80
CA TYR A 586 -45.92 -1.40 5.80
C TYR A 586 -45.64 -0.44 4.65
N ARG A 587 -44.84 0.58 4.91
CA ARG A 587 -44.45 1.57 3.90
C ARG A 587 -42.94 1.74 3.89
N ARG A 588 -42.37 2.01 2.72
CA ARG A 588 -40.94 2.34 2.60
C ARG A 588 -40.59 3.54 3.50
N SER A 589 -39.44 3.48 4.14
CA SER A 589 -38.99 4.51 5.09
C SER A 589 -37.56 4.97 4.84
N GLY A 590 -37.16 6.05 5.51
CA GLY A 590 -35.85 6.65 5.33
C GLY A 590 -35.64 7.14 3.90
N ILE A 591 -34.41 7.00 3.39
CA ILE A 591 -34.05 7.50 2.05
C ILE A 591 -34.85 6.82 0.93
N LEU A 592 -35.21 5.54 1.10
CA LEU A 592 -36.04 4.78 0.14
C LEU A 592 -37.52 5.19 0.14
N GLY A 593 -37.96 5.92 1.16
CA GLY A 593 -39.32 6.44 1.31
C GLY A 593 -39.48 7.91 0.88
N VAL A 594 -38.38 8.64 0.69
CA VAL A 594 -38.38 10.06 0.31
C VAL A 594 -37.92 10.25 -1.13
N GLU A 595 -36.86 9.56 -1.54
CA GLU A 595 -36.24 9.77 -2.84
C GLU A 595 -36.74 8.80 -3.91
N LYS A 596 -37.22 9.35 -5.05
CA LYS A 596 -37.77 8.54 -6.16
C LYS A 596 -36.71 7.66 -6.79
N ASN A 597 -35.45 8.11 -6.82
CA ASN A 597 -34.35 7.45 -7.53
C ASN A 597 -33.44 6.61 -6.60
N ALA A 598 -33.76 6.48 -5.31
CA ALA A 598 -32.92 5.76 -4.36
C ALA A 598 -32.74 4.25 -4.67
N GLN A 599 -33.53 3.70 -5.58
CA GLN A 599 -33.37 2.34 -6.09
C GLN A 599 -32.08 2.16 -6.90
N GLY A 600 -31.56 3.22 -7.53
CA GLY A 600 -30.28 3.19 -8.23
C GLY A 600 -29.09 2.86 -7.33
N ALA A 601 -29.22 3.05 -6.01
CA ALA A 601 -28.19 2.68 -5.04
C ALA A 601 -28.08 1.16 -4.82
N VAL A 602 -29.11 0.38 -5.15
CA VAL A 602 -29.13 -1.08 -4.92
C VAL A 602 -28.05 -1.84 -5.71
N PRO A 603 -27.89 -1.65 -7.05
CA PRO A 603 -26.81 -2.31 -7.80
C PRO A 603 -25.40 -1.91 -7.30
N VAL A 604 -25.20 -0.64 -6.94
CA VAL A 604 -23.95 -0.13 -6.36
C VAL A 604 -23.64 -0.87 -5.06
N PHE A 605 -24.61 -0.89 -4.14
CA PHE A 605 -24.49 -1.57 -2.85
C PHE A 605 -24.16 -3.05 -3.04
N LEU A 606 -24.92 -3.76 -3.88
CA LEU A 606 -24.73 -5.18 -4.13
C LEU A 606 -23.32 -5.48 -4.65
N THR A 607 -22.80 -4.62 -5.53
CA THR A 607 -21.44 -4.74 -6.07
C THR A 607 -20.39 -4.51 -4.97
N LEU A 608 -20.51 -3.43 -4.19
CA LEU A 608 -19.62 -3.17 -3.04
C LEU A 608 -19.64 -4.31 -2.03
N GLN A 609 -20.81 -4.90 -1.78
CA GLN A 609 -20.98 -6.05 -0.89
C GLN A 609 -20.22 -7.27 -1.37
N GLN A 610 -20.26 -7.56 -2.67
CA GLN A 610 -19.49 -8.64 -3.25
C GLN A 610 -17.98 -8.38 -3.19
N LEU A 611 -17.53 -7.15 -3.50
CA LEU A 611 -16.11 -6.81 -3.37
C LEU A 611 -15.63 -6.97 -1.92
N ASP A 612 -16.41 -6.47 -0.96
CA ASP A 612 -16.07 -6.61 0.46
C ASP A 612 -16.03 -8.09 0.87
N THR A 613 -16.96 -8.95 0.42
CA THR A 613 -16.93 -10.39 0.75
C THR A 613 -15.73 -11.13 0.17
N ASN A 614 -15.30 -10.80 -1.06
CA ASN A 614 -14.26 -11.55 -1.76
C ASN A 614 -12.85 -11.01 -1.49
N PHE A 615 -12.73 -9.73 -1.14
CA PHE A 615 -11.46 -9.08 -0.79
C PHE A 615 -11.22 -8.95 0.71
N HIS A 616 -12.18 -9.32 1.58
CA HIS A 616 -11.94 -9.39 3.02
C HIS A 616 -10.92 -10.50 3.35
N GLY A 617 -9.67 -10.11 3.54
CA GLY A 617 -8.68 -10.86 4.31
C GLY A 617 -8.37 -10.07 5.56
N GLY A 618 -8.42 -10.68 6.75
CA GLY A 618 -8.37 -9.99 8.05
C GLY A 618 -7.15 -9.10 8.35
N LEU A 619 -6.21 -8.96 7.42
CA LEU A 619 -5.01 -8.12 7.50
C LEU A 619 -4.96 -6.99 6.45
N HIS A 620 -5.87 -6.93 5.49
CA HIS A 620 -5.88 -5.91 4.43
C HIS A 620 -7.21 -5.15 4.43
N GLU A 621 -7.18 -3.88 4.85
CA GLU A 621 -8.36 -3.01 4.79
C GLU A 621 -8.40 -2.31 3.43
N SER A 622 -9.47 -2.58 2.67
CA SER A 622 -9.78 -1.87 1.44
C SER A 622 -10.61 -0.64 1.76
N MET A 623 -10.50 0.38 0.92
CA MET A 623 -11.24 1.63 1.07
C MET A 623 -12.17 1.81 -0.11
N TYR A 624 -13.27 2.54 0.09
CA TYR A 624 -14.18 2.84 -1.00
C TYR A 624 -14.82 4.21 -0.83
N SER A 625 -15.22 4.79 -1.96
CA SER A 625 -16.21 5.86 -2.03
C SER A 625 -17.48 5.33 -2.65
N THR A 626 -18.63 5.83 -2.22
CA THR A 626 -19.83 5.82 -3.06
C THR A 626 -19.73 6.93 -4.13
N SER A 627 -20.72 7.01 -5.01
CA SER A 627 -20.65 7.81 -6.25
C SER A 627 -19.97 9.18 -6.12
N LEU A 628 -19.07 9.46 -7.07
CA LEU A 628 -18.28 10.68 -7.15
C LEU A 628 -18.56 11.42 -8.45
N ASP A 629 -18.79 12.73 -8.33
CA ASP A 629 -18.70 13.68 -9.43
C ASP A 629 -17.23 14.04 -9.64
N LEU A 630 -16.72 13.81 -10.85
CA LEU A 630 -15.36 14.13 -11.26
C LEU A 630 -15.38 15.29 -12.26
N THR A 631 -14.83 16.43 -11.85
CA THR A 631 -14.70 17.61 -12.68
C THR A 631 -13.23 17.85 -13.03
N PRO A 632 -12.85 17.96 -14.30
CA PRO A 632 -11.46 18.22 -14.67
C PRO A 632 -10.94 19.56 -14.10
N ASN A 633 -9.69 19.56 -13.64
CA ASN A 633 -9.04 20.71 -12.97
C ASN A 633 -8.35 21.66 -13.95
N THR A 634 -8.35 21.31 -15.23
CA THR A 634 -7.74 22.10 -16.30
C THR A 634 -8.75 22.30 -17.41
N ASP A 635 -8.65 23.42 -18.14
CA ASP A 635 -9.48 23.72 -19.32
C ASP A 635 -9.24 22.75 -20.50
N ALA A 636 -8.37 21.75 -20.34
CA ALA A 636 -8.25 20.64 -21.27
C ALA A 636 -9.59 19.89 -21.32
N ALA A 637 -10.11 19.68 -22.53
CA ALA A 637 -11.46 19.19 -22.87
C ALA A 637 -11.82 17.75 -22.39
N ALA A 638 -11.40 17.34 -21.20
CA ALA A 638 -11.97 16.18 -20.53
C ALA A 638 -13.43 16.51 -20.16
N PRO A 639 -14.40 15.60 -20.39
CA PRO A 639 -15.76 15.82 -19.95
C PRO A 639 -15.85 15.65 -18.43
N LYS A 640 -16.81 16.34 -17.81
CA LYS A 640 -17.30 15.96 -16.49
C LYS A 640 -17.83 14.52 -16.56
N CYS A 641 -17.52 13.71 -15.55
CA CYS A 641 -18.03 12.35 -15.47
C CYS A 641 -18.40 11.99 -14.04
N GLU A 642 -19.37 11.08 -13.90
CA GLU A 642 -19.71 10.45 -12.63
C GLU A 642 -19.14 9.02 -12.64
N THR A 643 -18.77 8.51 -11.48
CA THR A 643 -18.45 7.08 -11.26
C THR A 643 -19.28 6.60 -10.10
N ASP A 644 -20.00 5.48 -10.25
CA ASP A 644 -21.00 5.03 -9.26
C ASP A 644 -20.38 4.61 -7.92
N PHE A 645 -19.14 4.14 -7.96
CA PHE A 645 -18.27 3.99 -6.79
C PHE A 645 -16.80 3.94 -7.20
N VAL A 646 -15.92 4.07 -6.21
CA VAL A 646 -14.48 3.84 -6.36
C VAL A 646 -14.02 2.90 -5.26
N TRP A 647 -13.16 1.93 -5.60
CA TRP A 647 -12.58 1.00 -4.65
C TRP A 647 -11.06 1.05 -4.72
N ILE A 648 -10.40 1.20 -3.57
CA ILE A 648 -8.95 1.28 -3.44
C ILE A 648 -8.43 0.07 -2.68
N ILE A 649 -7.44 -0.60 -3.24
CA ILE A 649 -6.69 -1.67 -2.57
C ILE A 649 -5.23 -1.23 -2.46
N PRO A 650 -4.78 -0.82 -1.25
CA PRO A 650 -3.37 -0.63 -0.97
C PRO A 650 -2.59 -1.92 -1.26
N ARG A 651 -1.37 -1.78 -1.80
CA ARG A 651 -0.46 -2.90 -2.06
C ARG A 651 0.95 -2.54 -1.62
N ALA A 652 1.69 -3.53 -1.15
CA ALA A 652 3.12 -3.37 -0.88
C ALA A 652 3.89 -3.12 -2.18
N TYR A 653 4.76 -2.10 -2.19
CA TYR A 653 5.74 -1.88 -3.25
C TYR A 653 6.58 -3.16 -3.51
N PRO A 654 6.85 -3.54 -4.77
CA PRO A 654 6.66 -2.78 -6.02
C PRO A 654 5.27 -2.93 -6.64
N ARG A 655 4.33 -3.63 -5.99
CA ARG A 655 2.95 -3.68 -6.46
C ARG A 655 2.31 -2.32 -6.29
N LYS A 656 1.51 -1.95 -7.27
CA LYS A 656 0.86 -0.64 -7.37
C LYS A 656 -0.45 -0.66 -6.59
N THR A 657 -0.83 0.49 -6.04
CA THR A 657 -2.16 0.69 -5.48
C THR A 657 -3.20 0.41 -6.55
N VAL A 658 -4.18 -0.43 -6.23
CA VAL A 658 -5.27 -0.73 -7.18
C VAL A 658 -6.37 0.29 -7.01
N VAL A 659 -6.85 0.84 -8.13
CA VAL A 659 -8.07 1.67 -8.18
C VAL A 659 -9.07 1.00 -9.10
N ILE A 660 -10.27 0.74 -8.59
CA ILE A 660 -11.37 0.21 -9.38
C ILE A 660 -12.40 1.31 -9.51
N LEU A 661 -12.70 1.68 -10.76
CA LEU A 661 -13.81 2.56 -11.09
C LEU A 661 -15.01 1.70 -11.50
N ALA A 662 -16.22 2.19 -11.31
CA ALA A 662 -17.39 1.35 -11.56
C ALA A 662 -18.58 2.09 -12.15
N GLU A 663 -19.30 1.38 -13.00
CA GLU A 663 -20.65 1.70 -13.47
C GLU A 663 -21.58 0.54 -13.07
N CYS A 664 -22.72 0.87 -12.47
CA CYS A 664 -23.67 -0.07 -11.90
C CYS A 664 -25.08 0.23 -12.42
N LYS A 665 -25.65 -0.69 -13.18
CA LYS A 665 -27.02 -0.59 -13.68
C LYS A 665 -27.89 -1.69 -13.09
N ASP A 666 -29.18 -1.40 -13.02
CA ASP A 666 -30.17 -2.41 -12.64
C ASP A 666 -30.68 -3.14 -13.89
N GLN A 667 -31.51 -2.45 -14.68
CA GLN A 667 -32.05 -2.90 -15.98
C GLN A 667 -31.66 -1.98 -17.15
N GLY A 668 -31.13 -0.79 -16.85
CA GLY A 668 -30.67 0.16 -17.87
C GLY A 668 -29.43 -0.35 -18.60
N SER A 669 -29.17 0.20 -19.79
CA SER A 669 -27.99 -0.15 -20.58
C SER A 669 -26.74 0.58 -20.08
N ILE A 670 -25.60 -0.10 -20.18
CA ILE A 670 -24.28 0.53 -20.03
C ILE A 670 -23.90 1.12 -21.39
N THR A 671 -23.72 2.43 -21.45
CA THR A 671 -23.52 3.14 -22.72
C THR A 671 -22.04 3.22 -23.10
N GLY A 672 -21.76 3.44 -24.38
CA GLY A 672 -20.40 3.69 -24.87
C GLY A 672 -19.75 4.93 -24.24
N ASN A 673 -20.56 5.92 -23.85
CA ASN A 673 -20.06 7.13 -23.19
C ASN A 673 -19.61 6.82 -21.75
N ASP A 674 -20.34 5.98 -21.01
CA ASP A 674 -19.97 5.55 -19.65
C ASP A 674 -18.61 4.85 -19.68
N VAL A 675 -18.45 3.90 -20.60
CA VAL A 675 -17.20 3.15 -20.78
C VAL A 675 -16.05 4.07 -21.19
N LEU A 676 -16.28 5.01 -22.10
CA LEU A 676 -15.27 5.96 -22.55
C LEU A 676 -14.82 6.91 -21.44
N ASN A 677 -15.73 7.39 -20.61
CA ASN A 677 -15.42 8.29 -19.49
C ASN A 677 -14.61 7.57 -18.42
N LEU A 678 -15.05 6.39 -17.97
CA LEU A 678 -14.31 5.59 -17.00
C LEU A 678 -12.91 5.20 -17.53
N LYS A 679 -12.81 4.89 -18.83
CA LYS A 679 -11.52 4.64 -19.50
C LYS A 679 -10.58 5.83 -19.39
N ARG A 680 -11.06 7.05 -19.65
CA ARG A 680 -10.27 8.30 -19.59
C ARG A 680 -9.75 8.55 -18.18
N VAL A 681 -10.61 8.46 -17.17
CA VAL A 681 -10.20 8.61 -15.75
C VAL A 681 -9.17 7.53 -15.37
N ALA A 682 -9.44 6.28 -15.73
CA ALA A 682 -8.55 5.16 -15.46
C ALA A 682 -7.18 5.28 -16.15
N ASP A 683 -7.09 5.96 -17.29
CA ASP A 683 -5.85 6.20 -18.03
C ASP A 683 -5.11 7.47 -17.57
N ALA A 684 -5.81 8.43 -16.97
CA ALA A 684 -5.23 9.65 -16.40
C ALA A 684 -4.47 9.40 -15.08
N LEU A 685 -4.87 8.38 -14.31
CA LEU A 685 -4.15 8.00 -13.08
C LEU A 685 -2.69 7.60 -13.37
N PRO A 686 -1.70 8.15 -12.65
CA PRO A 686 -0.28 7.87 -12.89
C PRO A 686 0.07 6.38 -12.87
N ARG A 687 0.43 5.82 -14.03
CA ARG A 687 0.74 4.39 -14.20
C ARG A 687 1.86 3.88 -13.30
N LYS A 688 2.73 4.77 -12.83
CA LYS A 688 3.81 4.45 -11.89
C LYS A 688 3.28 4.00 -10.53
N ARG A 689 2.19 4.61 -10.06
CA ARG A 689 1.61 4.40 -8.73
C ARG A 689 0.36 3.53 -8.73
N TYR A 690 -0.40 3.54 -9.82
CA TYR A 690 -1.70 2.89 -9.88
C TYR A 690 -1.78 1.76 -10.91
N LYS A 691 -2.54 0.72 -10.54
CA LYS A 691 -3.10 -0.26 -11.45
C LYS A 691 -4.61 -0.10 -11.44
N THR A 692 -5.20 0.21 -12.58
CA THR A 692 -6.65 0.54 -12.64
C THR A 692 -7.47 -0.56 -13.30
N PHE A 693 -8.65 -0.81 -12.76
CA PHE A 693 -9.68 -1.72 -13.27
C PHE A 693 -11.01 -0.96 -13.43
N VAL A 694 -11.87 -1.46 -14.30
CA VAL A 694 -13.21 -0.91 -14.51
C VAL A 694 -14.22 -2.02 -14.36
N ILE A 695 -15.09 -1.90 -13.36
CA ILE A 695 -16.22 -2.79 -13.14
C ILE A 695 -17.44 -2.22 -13.84
N LEU A 696 -18.06 -3.04 -14.66
CA LEU A 696 -19.37 -2.79 -15.24
C LEU A 696 -20.30 -3.84 -14.63
N SER A 697 -21.24 -3.42 -13.80
CA SER A 697 -22.15 -4.33 -13.11
C SER A 697 -23.61 -4.10 -13.51
N LYS A 698 -24.36 -5.20 -13.66
CA LYS A 698 -25.75 -5.18 -14.09
C LYS A 698 -26.56 -6.28 -13.41
N ILE A 699 -27.75 -5.98 -12.90
CA ILE A 699 -28.65 -6.99 -12.30
C ILE A 699 -29.50 -7.70 -13.39
N SER A 700 -29.08 -7.61 -14.64
CA SER A 700 -29.66 -8.29 -15.80
C SER A 700 -28.52 -8.71 -16.73
N PRO A 701 -28.75 -9.65 -17.67
CA PRO A 701 -27.73 -10.08 -18.61
C PRO A 701 -27.16 -8.92 -19.44
N PHE A 702 -25.87 -8.99 -19.75
CA PHE A 702 -25.24 -8.07 -20.70
C PHE A 702 -25.66 -8.42 -22.12
N THR A 703 -25.95 -7.40 -22.91
CA THR A 703 -26.17 -7.51 -24.35
C THR A 703 -24.84 -7.65 -25.10
N THR A 704 -24.89 -8.18 -26.33
CA THR A 704 -23.70 -8.31 -27.18
C THR A 704 -23.00 -6.97 -27.43
N ASP A 705 -23.77 -5.88 -27.58
CA ASP A 705 -23.21 -4.54 -27.78
C ASP A 705 -22.54 -4.00 -26.52
N GLU A 706 -23.11 -4.25 -25.33
CA GLU A 706 -22.48 -3.90 -24.04
C GLU A 706 -21.15 -4.66 -23.86
N ILE A 707 -21.13 -5.96 -24.19
CA ILE A 707 -19.92 -6.79 -24.13
C ILE A 707 -18.85 -6.26 -25.10
N LYS A 708 -19.23 -5.95 -26.35
CA LYS A 708 -18.33 -5.39 -27.36
C LYS A 708 -17.76 -4.05 -26.91
N THR A 709 -18.59 -3.20 -26.33
CA THR A 709 -18.21 -1.89 -25.79
C THR A 709 -17.26 -2.06 -24.60
N ALA A 710 -17.58 -2.93 -23.64
CA ALA A 710 -16.75 -3.23 -22.48
C ALA A 710 -15.36 -3.76 -22.88
N LYS A 711 -15.27 -4.58 -23.93
CA LYS A 711 -14.00 -5.11 -24.45
C LYS A 711 -13.01 -4.00 -24.85
N THR A 712 -13.50 -2.80 -25.22
CA THR A 712 -12.65 -1.64 -25.59
C THR A 712 -11.87 -1.03 -24.42
N LEU A 713 -12.21 -1.39 -23.17
CA LEU A 713 -11.42 -1.04 -21.99
C LEU A 713 -10.06 -1.74 -22.01
N ASN A 714 -9.98 -2.92 -22.62
CA ASN A 714 -8.74 -3.69 -22.74
C ASN A 714 -7.88 -3.20 -23.93
N ASN A 715 -6.60 -3.51 -23.89
CA ASN A 715 -5.68 -3.38 -25.01
C ASN A 715 -4.64 -4.52 -24.99
N GLN A 716 -3.73 -4.58 -25.97
CA GLN A 716 -2.76 -5.67 -26.11
C GLN A 716 -1.84 -5.88 -24.88
N TYR A 717 -1.64 -4.85 -24.05
CA TYR A 717 -0.80 -4.92 -22.86
C TYR A 717 -1.59 -4.88 -21.55
N ARG A 718 -2.92 -4.76 -21.62
CA ARG A 718 -3.74 -4.43 -20.46
C ARG A 718 -5.12 -5.05 -20.53
N GLN A 719 -5.37 -5.92 -19.56
CA GLN A 719 -6.68 -6.47 -19.27
C GLN A 719 -7.21 -5.85 -17.98
N ARG A 720 -8.29 -5.08 -18.08
CA ARG A 720 -8.84 -4.29 -16.96
C ARG A 720 -10.37 -4.23 -16.88
N ALA A 721 -11.09 -4.68 -17.91
CA ALA A 721 -12.54 -4.79 -17.87
C ALA A 721 -12.97 -5.95 -16.95
N ILE A 722 -13.95 -5.69 -16.11
CA ILE A 722 -14.61 -6.66 -15.25
C ILE A 722 -16.12 -6.54 -15.47
N LEU A 723 -16.79 -7.62 -15.84
CA LEU A 723 -18.23 -7.67 -16.06
C LEU A 723 -18.89 -8.52 -14.97
N LEU A 724 -19.86 -7.95 -14.26
CA LEU A 724 -20.59 -8.62 -13.18
C LEU A 724 -22.10 -8.55 -13.46
N SER A 725 -22.71 -9.67 -13.83
CA SER A 725 -24.16 -9.80 -13.98
C SER A 725 -24.81 -10.28 -12.69
N ALA A 726 -26.13 -10.50 -12.70
CA ALA A 726 -26.83 -11.14 -11.59
C ALA A 726 -26.25 -12.52 -11.23
N ASN A 727 -25.69 -13.26 -12.20
CA ASN A 727 -25.09 -14.57 -11.96
C ASN A 727 -23.84 -14.50 -11.08
N GLU A 728 -23.08 -13.41 -11.16
CA GLU A 728 -21.91 -13.16 -10.32
C GLU A 728 -22.27 -12.46 -9.00
N LEU A 729 -23.32 -11.62 -9.00
CA LEU A 729 -23.65 -10.75 -7.87
C LEU A 729 -24.53 -11.41 -6.80
N GLU A 730 -25.31 -12.43 -7.14
CA GLU A 730 -26.29 -13.06 -6.22
C GLU A 730 -25.80 -14.26 -5.40
N PRO A 731 -24.82 -15.08 -5.85
CA PRO A 731 -24.26 -16.16 -5.04
C PRO A 731 -23.56 -15.64 -3.77
N TYR A 732 -23.18 -16.51 -2.84
CA TYR A 732 -22.54 -16.06 -1.60
C TYR A 732 -21.16 -15.46 -1.89
N TYR A 733 -20.33 -16.20 -2.62
CA TYR A 733 -19.05 -15.75 -3.17
C TYR A 733 -19.16 -15.49 -4.67
N ILE A 734 -18.34 -14.60 -5.21
CA ILE A 734 -18.34 -14.41 -6.65
C ILE A 734 -17.70 -15.65 -7.31
N GLY A 735 -18.31 -16.14 -8.39
CA GLY A 735 -17.80 -17.27 -9.16
C GLY A 735 -18.22 -18.65 -8.65
N GLU A 736 -18.89 -18.74 -7.49
CA GLU A 736 -19.37 -20.00 -6.88
C GLU A 736 -20.26 -20.82 -7.83
N GLN A 737 -21.02 -20.15 -8.69
CA GLN A 737 -21.94 -20.77 -9.64
C GLN A 737 -21.50 -20.56 -11.10
N THR A 738 -20.33 -19.96 -11.32
CA THR A 738 -19.86 -19.56 -12.64
C THR A 738 -18.68 -20.42 -13.07
N LYS A 739 -18.88 -21.19 -14.13
CA LYS A 739 -17.83 -22.00 -14.76
C LYS A 739 -17.43 -21.39 -16.10
N ASP A 740 -16.19 -21.61 -16.51
CA ASP A 740 -15.76 -21.24 -17.85
C ASP A 740 -16.34 -22.18 -18.92
N LYS A 741 -16.04 -21.91 -20.19
CA LYS A 741 -16.41 -22.78 -21.33
C LYS A 741 -15.83 -24.20 -21.23
N ALA A 742 -14.85 -24.44 -20.36
CA ALA A 742 -14.23 -25.74 -20.10
C ALA A 742 -14.70 -26.38 -18.77
N ASP A 743 -15.82 -25.92 -18.22
CA ASP A 743 -16.44 -26.38 -16.97
C ASP A 743 -15.56 -26.27 -15.71
N LYS A 744 -14.54 -25.41 -15.73
CA LYS A 744 -13.67 -25.12 -14.58
C LYS A 744 -14.24 -23.99 -13.73
N GLU A 745 -14.25 -24.21 -12.42
CA GLU A 745 -14.57 -23.17 -11.44
C GLU A 745 -13.63 -21.98 -11.55
N LEU A 746 -14.20 -20.77 -11.48
CA LEU A 746 -13.46 -19.53 -11.54
C LEU A 746 -13.14 -19.04 -10.12
N LYS A 747 -11.87 -18.70 -9.86
CA LYS A 747 -11.39 -18.18 -8.56
C LYS A 747 -11.19 -16.68 -8.63
N TRP A 748 -11.96 -15.88 -7.89
CA TRP A 748 -11.95 -14.40 -7.97
C TRP A 748 -11.55 -13.78 -6.62
N TYR A 749 -10.28 -13.92 -6.24
CA TYR A 749 -9.72 -13.34 -5.01
C TYR A 749 -8.95 -12.03 -5.26
N SER A 750 -8.78 -11.65 -6.52
CA SER A 750 -8.12 -10.42 -6.94
C SER A 750 -8.78 -9.78 -8.16
N PRO A 751 -8.67 -8.44 -8.33
CA PRO A 751 -9.14 -7.77 -9.54
C PRO A 751 -8.50 -8.31 -10.83
N GLU A 752 -7.25 -8.77 -10.76
CA GLU A 752 -6.56 -9.45 -11.85
C GLU A 752 -7.28 -10.73 -12.30
N GLU A 753 -7.63 -11.58 -11.34
CA GLU A 753 -8.36 -12.82 -11.62
C GLU A 753 -9.77 -12.54 -12.12
N MET A 754 -10.46 -11.51 -11.59
CA MET A 754 -11.77 -11.08 -12.07
C MET A 754 -11.69 -10.61 -13.53
N ALA A 755 -10.69 -9.80 -13.88
CA ALA A 755 -10.51 -9.33 -15.25
C ALA A 755 -10.12 -10.47 -16.20
N SER A 756 -9.22 -11.37 -15.75
CA SER A 756 -8.84 -12.60 -16.47
C SER A 756 -10.07 -13.45 -16.80
N SER A 757 -10.89 -13.70 -15.79
CA SER A 757 -12.12 -14.50 -15.90
C SER A 757 -13.18 -13.82 -16.76
N THR A 758 -13.31 -12.50 -16.67
CA THR A 758 -14.20 -11.72 -17.53
C THR A 758 -13.87 -11.93 -19.00
N ALA A 759 -12.59 -11.95 -19.39
CA ALA A 759 -12.25 -12.21 -20.78
C ALA A 759 -12.58 -13.63 -21.22
N ARG A 760 -12.39 -14.62 -20.33
CA ARG A 760 -12.75 -16.01 -20.61
C ARG A 760 -14.25 -16.18 -20.80
N LEU A 761 -15.06 -15.54 -19.97
CA LEU A 761 -16.52 -15.64 -20.01
C LEU A 761 -17.15 -14.82 -21.14
N TYR A 762 -16.74 -13.56 -21.29
CA TYR A 762 -17.47 -12.59 -22.09
C TYR A 762 -16.74 -12.19 -23.40
N PHE A 763 -15.41 -12.34 -23.50
CA PHE A 763 -14.65 -11.80 -24.64
C PHE A 763 -14.04 -12.84 -25.58
N SER A 764 -14.09 -14.12 -25.22
CA SER A 764 -13.63 -15.23 -26.04
C SER A 764 -14.62 -15.47 -27.20
N SER A 765 -14.15 -15.30 -28.43
CA SER A 765 -14.94 -15.50 -29.65
C SER A 765 -15.42 -16.95 -29.79
N GLU A 766 -16.59 -17.12 -30.40
CA GLU A 766 -16.98 -18.34 -31.11
C GLU A 766 -16.07 -18.52 -32.34
N GLU A 767 -15.75 -19.79 -32.65
CA GLU A 767 -15.09 -20.33 -33.84
C GLU A 767 -13.63 -19.88 -34.12
N VAL A 768 -12.69 -20.70 -33.65
CA VAL A 768 -11.50 -21.01 -34.45
C VAL A 768 -11.95 -22.09 -35.43
N ASP A 769 -12.06 -21.75 -36.71
CA ASP A 769 -12.11 -22.74 -37.79
C ASP A 769 -10.94 -23.72 -37.59
N GLU A 770 -11.26 -24.99 -37.38
CA GLU A 770 -10.30 -26.09 -37.24
C GLU A 770 -9.52 -26.41 -38.54
N ASP A 771 -9.67 -25.62 -39.60
CA ASP A 771 -9.12 -25.93 -40.94
C ASP A 771 -7.93 -25.06 -41.40
N SER A 772 -7.12 -24.50 -40.48
CA SER A 772 -5.91 -23.73 -40.88
C SER A 772 -4.56 -24.22 -40.36
N TYR A 773 -4.46 -25.49 -39.93
CA TYR A 773 -3.17 -26.15 -39.71
C TYR A 773 -2.89 -27.24 -40.76
N GLU A 774 -2.93 -26.87 -42.04
CA GLU A 774 -2.02 -27.43 -43.03
C GLU A 774 -1.15 -26.32 -43.63
N THR A 775 0.17 -26.52 -43.56
CA THR A 775 1.25 -25.76 -44.21
C THR A 775 1.61 -24.36 -43.69
N LYS A 776 2.54 -24.30 -42.73
CA LYS A 776 3.96 -23.94 -42.97
C LYS A 776 4.80 -23.92 -41.69
#